data_AF-A0A9D7KMB3-F1
#
_entry.id   AF-A0A9D7KMB3-F1
#
_cell.length_a   1.000
_cell.length_b   1.000
_cell.length_c   1.000
_cell.angle_alpha   90.00
_cell.angle_beta   90.00
_cell.angle_gamma   90.00
#
_symmetry.space_group_name_H-M   'P 1'
#
loop_
_entity.id
_entity.type
_entity.pdbx_description
1 polymer ?
#
loop_
_entity_poly.entity_id
_entity_poly.type
_entity_poly.pdbx_seq_one_letter_code
_entity_poly.pdbx_strand_id
1 'polypeptide(L)'
;MKITKLMVANRGEIAIRVLRAATELGIRTVAIYTFEDRYSLHRYKADEAYQVGKDIDPLKPYLDIEEIIRVAKREGVNAIHPGYGFLSENVQFAKRCRDEDIIFIGPDPEVMEQLGDKIAAKKVAVETKVPVIPDNKEPLTSVEIALAEAQIIGYPIMLKAAAGGGGRGMRRVYSDEELRKGFNEAQREAGNAFGDDTLFMEKFVVQPKHIEVQILGDRHGNIVHLYERDCSLQRRFQKVIEIAPAPNLPQEVKNKLYDYALRIAKHVGYNNAGTVEFLVDKDQNIYFIEVNPRIQVEHTVTEVITGIDIVRSQILIASGHRLDSSGIFIQSQETVALNGFAVQCRITTEDPTQDFKPDYGTVIAYRNAGGFGIRIDEGSSYPGVKISPFFDSMLAKVTASGRTFKGTIQRMRRTLAEFRIRGVKTNIAFLENILDHPDFQEGNITVNFLEEHPDVLQFPPKLDRGTRILKYLAEVCVNGNPDVKNYDPNKKFITPIIPDYDADKIPAKGTKQLLDELGPEKFAQWLKSQKQVMFTDTTMRDAHQSLLATRVRTTDLMKVAASYAQNHPQTFSMEVWGGATFDVAMRFLYEDPWKRLQLLREAMPNILLQMLLRGSNAVGYTSYPDNLVEKFIEEAWKNGNDVFRIFDSLNWVDSMLVSIKTVRERTGGIAEAAISYTGDILDPNRTKYNLQYYLDLARKLEDAGAHILAIKDMTGLLKPYAASLLVTELKKAIDIPIHLHTHDTSSVQAATYLKAIEAGVDVVDVALGSMSGLTSQPNFESLVESLRNTPYQTDFNLHSLNQFSDYWENVREIYYPFESGLKAGTAQVYRNEIPGGQYSNLRPQAFGLGLGEKLPDIKKAYEDVNEMFGDVVKVTPSSKVVGDMAMFMVTNNFTKEDIFNKGATLSFPQSVIGFFRGDLGQPYGGFPKTLQEIILKDIKPYTDLPNKHLEPVDFEKEFAAFKEKFGNRVEMTDFLSYKLYPKVYEDYFNHKKEYGDVSVIPTPYFFYGLQQNEEILITIDKGKSIMVRLLNILPADENGMRAVFFRLNGQTRVIECADKNIEVKRVLHKKVSGDKEIGAPLQGSLAKIFVKAGDAVKKNQPLFTIEAMKMETTITANADGKIKTIVLAERTMLEADDVVVEME
;
A
#
# COMPACT_ATOMS: atom_id res chain seq x y z
N MET A 1 -21.48 -4.41 -55.38
CA MET A 1 -21.56 -2.97 -55.07
C MET A 1 -20.22 -2.52 -54.50
N LYS A 2 -19.75 -1.32 -54.82
CA LYS A 2 -18.50 -0.78 -54.25
C LYS A 2 -18.81 -0.13 -52.91
N ILE A 3 -18.14 -0.56 -51.84
CA ILE A 3 -18.25 0.08 -50.52
C ILE A 3 -17.59 1.47 -50.59
N THR A 4 -18.34 2.51 -50.22
CA THR A 4 -17.86 3.91 -50.22
C THR A 4 -17.98 4.55 -48.84
N LYS A 5 -18.96 4.12 -48.03
CA LYS A 5 -19.13 4.55 -46.65
C LYS A 5 -19.52 3.35 -45.77
N LEU A 6 -18.66 3.05 -44.79
CA LEU A 6 -18.79 1.90 -43.88
C LEU A 6 -19.09 2.38 -42.46
N MET A 7 -20.16 1.85 -41.86
CA MET A 7 -20.47 2.06 -40.45
C MET A 7 -20.08 0.85 -39.61
N VAL A 8 -19.52 1.08 -38.43
CA VAL A 8 -19.24 0.02 -37.47
C VAL A 8 -20.35 -0.02 -36.42
N ALA A 9 -21.16 -1.09 -36.43
CA ALA A 9 -22.22 -1.32 -35.47
C ALA A 9 -21.66 -1.97 -34.18
N ASN A 10 -20.66 -1.31 -33.57
CA ASN A 10 -19.96 -1.79 -32.38
C ASN A 10 -19.24 -0.62 -31.68
N ARG A 11 -18.49 -0.91 -30.62
CA ARG A 11 -17.73 0.06 -29.82
C ARG A 11 -16.32 -0.42 -29.48
N GLY A 12 -15.57 0.41 -28.78
CA GLY A 12 -14.28 0.04 -28.19
C GLY A 12 -13.21 -0.34 -29.22
N GLU A 13 -12.36 -1.31 -28.88
CA GLU A 13 -11.19 -1.66 -29.69
C GLU A 13 -11.56 -2.16 -31.09
N ILE A 14 -12.59 -3.02 -31.20
CA ILE A 14 -12.96 -3.63 -32.48
C ILE A 14 -13.50 -2.60 -33.45
N ALA A 15 -14.24 -1.60 -32.95
CA ALA A 15 -14.64 -0.47 -33.77
C ALA A 15 -13.41 0.24 -34.33
N ILE A 16 -12.42 0.58 -33.49
CA ILE A 16 -11.16 1.20 -33.93
C ILE A 16 -10.42 0.32 -34.94
N ARG A 17 -10.35 -0.99 -34.72
CA ARG A 17 -9.70 -1.95 -35.61
C ARG A 17 -10.32 -1.98 -37.01
N VAL A 18 -11.65 -1.97 -37.09
CA VAL A 18 -12.38 -1.92 -38.37
C VAL A 18 -12.23 -0.57 -39.05
N LEU A 19 -12.34 0.52 -38.28
CA LEU A 19 -12.14 1.89 -38.80
C LEU A 19 -10.76 2.04 -39.44
N ARG A 20 -9.70 1.52 -38.80
CA ARG A 20 -8.34 1.48 -39.38
C ARG A 20 -8.31 0.78 -40.75
N ALA A 21 -8.85 -0.42 -40.84
CA ALA A 21 -8.87 -1.19 -42.09
C ALA A 21 -9.65 -0.47 -43.20
N ALA A 22 -10.80 0.13 -42.86
CA ALA A 22 -11.61 0.89 -43.81
C ALA A 22 -10.89 2.15 -44.30
N THR A 23 -10.22 2.90 -43.41
CA THR A 23 -9.41 4.06 -43.77
C THR A 23 -8.24 3.69 -44.69
N GLU A 24 -7.54 2.58 -44.42
CA GLU A 24 -6.47 2.06 -45.29
C GLU A 24 -6.96 1.60 -46.68
N LEU A 25 -8.26 1.35 -46.82
CA LEU A 25 -8.93 1.06 -48.10
C LEU A 25 -9.51 2.32 -48.76
N GLY A 26 -9.37 3.50 -48.14
CA GLY A 26 -9.93 4.75 -48.64
C GLY A 26 -11.46 4.82 -48.53
N ILE A 27 -12.06 4.08 -47.60
CA ILE A 27 -13.50 4.06 -47.34
C ILE A 27 -13.82 5.06 -46.23
N ARG A 28 -14.85 5.89 -46.43
CA ARG A 28 -15.32 6.83 -45.40
C ARG A 28 -16.00 6.06 -44.26
N THR A 29 -15.74 6.46 -43.03
CA THR A 29 -16.06 5.67 -41.84
C THR A 29 -17.09 6.34 -40.93
N VAL A 30 -17.99 5.54 -40.35
CA VAL A 30 -19.02 5.99 -39.41
C VAL A 30 -19.00 5.15 -38.13
N ALA A 31 -19.04 5.81 -36.97
CA ALA A 31 -19.21 5.18 -35.66
C ALA A 31 -20.59 5.48 -35.06
N ILE A 32 -21.08 4.59 -34.19
CA ILE A 32 -22.28 4.82 -33.36
C ILE A 32 -21.89 4.78 -31.87
N TYR A 33 -22.49 5.65 -31.06
CA TYR A 33 -22.21 5.70 -29.61
C TYR A 33 -23.46 5.93 -28.77
N THR A 34 -23.47 5.45 -27.53
CA THR A 34 -24.48 5.81 -26.52
C THR A 34 -24.01 7.00 -25.69
N PHE A 35 -24.92 7.63 -24.91
CA PHE A 35 -24.57 8.79 -24.08
C PHE A 35 -23.43 8.48 -23.11
N GLU A 36 -23.43 7.29 -22.52
CA GLU A 36 -22.42 6.80 -21.58
C GLU A 36 -21.08 6.52 -22.27
N ASP A 37 -21.08 6.26 -23.59
CA ASP A 37 -19.88 6.00 -24.39
C ASP A 37 -19.39 7.24 -25.16
N ARG A 38 -19.94 8.44 -24.86
CA ARG A 38 -19.61 9.70 -25.55
C ARG A 38 -18.12 10.08 -25.51
N TYR A 39 -17.37 9.54 -24.55
CA TYR A 39 -15.92 9.76 -24.41
C TYR A 39 -15.09 8.57 -24.91
N SER A 40 -15.70 7.52 -25.47
CA SER A 40 -14.96 6.39 -26.02
C SER A 40 -14.10 6.81 -27.21
N LEU A 41 -12.88 6.27 -27.28
CA LEU A 41 -11.93 6.61 -28.34
C LEU A 41 -12.47 6.29 -29.73
N HIS A 42 -13.27 5.23 -29.90
CA HIS A 42 -13.76 4.81 -31.22
C HIS A 42 -14.59 5.91 -31.91
N ARG A 43 -15.34 6.71 -31.13
CA ARG A 43 -16.10 7.86 -31.63
C ARG A 43 -15.21 8.86 -32.37
N TYR A 44 -14.02 9.12 -31.84
CA TYR A 44 -13.08 10.09 -32.40
C TYR A 44 -12.17 9.51 -33.51
N LYS A 45 -12.31 8.21 -33.83
CA LYS A 45 -11.52 7.52 -34.85
C LYS A 45 -12.26 7.32 -36.18
N ALA A 46 -13.56 7.62 -36.22
CA ALA A 46 -14.35 7.62 -37.44
C ALA A 46 -14.40 9.02 -38.07
N ASP A 47 -14.68 9.10 -39.38
CA ASP A 47 -14.90 10.37 -40.08
C ASP A 47 -16.20 11.05 -39.63
N GLU A 48 -17.20 10.26 -39.25
CA GLU A 48 -18.49 10.69 -38.69
C GLU A 48 -18.86 9.82 -37.49
N ALA A 49 -19.58 10.38 -36.50
CA ALA A 49 -20.08 9.60 -35.38
C ALA A 49 -21.45 10.10 -34.89
N TYR A 50 -22.38 9.17 -34.65
CA TYR A 50 -23.77 9.49 -34.31
C TYR A 50 -24.21 8.82 -33.01
N GLN A 51 -24.92 9.58 -32.17
CA GLN A 51 -25.52 8.99 -30.98
C GLN A 51 -26.71 8.11 -31.39
N VAL A 52 -26.79 6.92 -30.79
CA VAL A 52 -27.95 6.01 -30.88
C VAL A 52 -28.62 5.92 -29.51
N GLY A 53 -29.95 5.96 -29.50
CA GLY A 53 -30.74 5.93 -28.27
C GLY A 53 -30.75 7.25 -27.49
N LYS A 54 -31.50 7.24 -26.37
CA LYS A 54 -31.64 8.37 -25.44
C LYS A 54 -30.55 8.32 -24.37
N ASP A 55 -30.37 9.42 -23.64
CA ASP A 55 -29.37 9.58 -22.56
C ASP A 55 -29.64 8.73 -21.29
N ILE A 56 -30.52 7.73 -21.38
CA ILE A 56 -31.00 6.92 -20.26
C ILE A 56 -30.71 5.43 -20.40
N ASP A 57 -30.32 4.97 -21.58
CA ASP A 57 -30.13 3.54 -21.88
C ASP A 57 -28.68 3.28 -22.32
N PRO A 58 -27.81 2.73 -21.46
CA PRO A 58 -26.38 2.66 -21.73
C PRO A 58 -25.98 1.58 -22.75
N LEU A 59 -26.69 0.44 -22.76
CA LEU A 59 -26.38 -0.72 -23.59
C LEU A 59 -27.38 -0.96 -24.71
N LYS A 60 -28.68 -0.94 -24.38
CA LYS A 60 -29.78 -1.30 -25.27
C LYS A 60 -29.70 -0.69 -26.67
N PRO A 61 -29.28 0.58 -26.87
CA PRO A 61 -29.21 1.16 -28.20
C PRO A 61 -28.22 0.48 -29.15
N TYR A 62 -27.17 -0.19 -28.64
CA TYR A 62 -26.26 -0.99 -29.47
C TYR A 62 -26.88 -2.31 -29.96
N LEU A 63 -28.03 -2.71 -29.40
CA LEU A 63 -28.78 -3.91 -29.77
C LEU A 63 -30.05 -3.57 -30.58
N ASP A 64 -30.32 -2.29 -30.81
CA ASP A 64 -31.50 -1.83 -31.54
C ASP A 64 -31.24 -1.84 -33.06
N ILE A 65 -31.67 -2.93 -33.70
CA ILE A 65 -31.51 -3.16 -35.14
C ILE A 65 -32.09 -2.00 -35.96
N GLU A 66 -33.32 -1.58 -35.66
CA GLU A 66 -34.02 -0.59 -36.49
C GLU A 66 -33.43 0.81 -36.29
N GLU A 67 -32.98 1.16 -35.09
CA GLU A 67 -32.25 2.40 -34.85
C GLU A 67 -30.94 2.45 -35.64
N ILE A 68 -30.16 1.37 -35.64
CA ILE A 68 -28.88 1.27 -36.36
C ILE A 68 -29.11 1.39 -37.87
N ILE A 69 -30.10 0.66 -38.41
CA ILE A 69 -30.48 0.74 -39.84
C ILE A 69 -30.97 2.16 -40.19
N ARG A 70 -31.76 2.79 -39.32
CA ARG A 70 -32.23 4.16 -39.53
C ARG A 70 -31.07 5.15 -39.64
N VAL A 71 -30.09 5.05 -38.74
CA VAL A 71 -28.88 5.89 -38.80
C VAL A 71 -28.09 5.61 -40.07
N ALA A 72 -27.89 4.34 -40.44
CA ALA A 72 -27.19 3.97 -41.67
C ALA A 72 -27.82 4.62 -42.91
N LYS A 73 -29.15 4.53 -43.05
CA LYS A 73 -29.90 5.12 -44.17
C LYS A 73 -29.83 6.64 -44.16
N ARG A 74 -30.01 7.28 -43.00
CA ARG A 74 -29.98 8.74 -42.85
C ARG A 74 -28.64 9.32 -43.30
N GLU A 75 -27.54 8.61 -43.03
CA GLU A 75 -26.17 9.09 -43.27
C GLU A 75 -25.55 8.54 -44.56
N GLY A 76 -26.33 7.82 -45.38
CA GLY A 76 -25.89 7.27 -46.67
C GLY A 76 -24.80 6.20 -46.56
N VAL A 77 -24.83 5.40 -45.48
CA VAL A 77 -23.96 4.25 -45.28
C VAL A 77 -24.39 3.11 -46.21
N ASN A 78 -23.44 2.50 -46.92
CA ASN A 78 -23.72 1.36 -47.82
C ASN A 78 -23.10 0.04 -47.38
N ALA A 79 -22.36 0.02 -46.26
CA ALA A 79 -21.93 -1.21 -45.62
C ALA A 79 -21.89 -1.08 -44.10
N ILE A 80 -22.25 -2.15 -43.39
CA ILE A 80 -22.14 -2.23 -41.93
C ILE A 80 -21.21 -3.39 -41.56
N HIS A 81 -20.18 -3.09 -40.77
CA HIS A 81 -19.39 -4.12 -40.10
C HIS A 81 -19.88 -4.27 -38.65
N PRO A 82 -20.27 -5.47 -38.20
CA PRO A 82 -20.82 -5.63 -36.86
C PRO A 82 -19.77 -5.86 -35.77
N GLY A 83 -18.47 -5.89 -36.10
CA GLY A 83 -17.42 -6.33 -35.18
C GLY A 83 -17.67 -7.74 -34.62
N TYR A 84 -17.55 -7.89 -33.30
CA TYR A 84 -17.90 -9.10 -32.54
C TYR A 84 -18.78 -8.77 -31.33
N GLY A 85 -19.51 -9.74 -30.80
CA GLY A 85 -20.55 -9.48 -29.80
C GLY A 85 -21.70 -8.61 -30.36
N PHE A 86 -22.56 -8.08 -29.50
CA PHE A 86 -23.75 -7.31 -29.91
C PHE A 86 -24.56 -8.03 -31.00
N LEU A 87 -24.70 -7.43 -32.19
CA LEU A 87 -25.51 -7.93 -33.29
C LEU A 87 -24.71 -8.75 -34.34
N SER A 88 -23.43 -9.06 -34.08
CA SER A 88 -22.54 -9.73 -35.05
C SER A 88 -22.94 -11.14 -35.45
N GLU A 89 -23.69 -11.85 -34.60
CA GLU A 89 -24.26 -13.17 -34.90
C GLU A 89 -25.78 -13.12 -35.10
N ASN A 90 -26.37 -11.92 -35.14
CA ASN A 90 -27.81 -11.75 -35.24
C ASN A 90 -28.26 -11.88 -36.71
N VAL A 91 -28.86 -13.03 -37.03
CA VAL A 91 -29.38 -13.34 -38.38
C VAL A 91 -30.40 -12.29 -38.84
N GLN A 92 -31.27 -11.79 -37.95
CA GLN A 92 -32.26 -10.77 -38.30
C GLN A 92 -31.59 -9.46 -38.69
N PHE A 93 -30.52 -9.06 -38.00
CA PHE A 93 -29.78 -7.85 -38.36
C PHE A 93 -29.15 -7.95 -39.76
N ALA A 94 -28.56 -9.09 -40.10
CA ALA A 94 -28.00 -9.33 -41.42
C ALA A 94 -29.10 -9.36 -42.52
N LYS A 95 -30.27 -9.97 -42.24
CA LYS A 95 -31.45 -9.94 -43.13
C LYS A 95 -31.95 -8.50 -43.34
N ARG A 96 -32.11 -7.72 -42.27
CA ARG A 96 -32.53 -6.32 -42.34
C ARG A 96 -31.53 -5.43 -43.10
N CYS A 97 -30.22 -5.67 -42.96
CA CYS A 97 -29.21 -4.98 -43.80
C CYS A 97 -29.45 -5.28 -45.29
N ARG A 98 -29.67 -6.56 -45.63
CA ARG A 98 -29.92 -7.00 -47.02
C ARG A 98 -31.21 -6.39 -47.58
N ASP A 99 -32.29 -6.36 -46.81
CA ASP A 99 -33.59 -5.80 -47.21
C ASP A 99 -33.52 -4.29 -47.52
N GLU A 100 -32.54 -3.59 -46.94
CA GLU A 100 -32.36 -2.14 -47.05
C GLU A 100 -31.18 -1.76 -47.96
N ASP A 101 -30.69 -2.71 -48.77
CA ASP A 101 -29.55 -2.54 -49.69
C ASP A 101 -28.24 -2.09 -49.01
N ILE A 102 -28.03 -2.49 -47.75
CA ILE A 102 -26.82 -2.24 -46.98
C ILE A 102 -25.99 -3.53 -46.92
N ILE A 103 -24.71 -3.47 -47.33
CA ILE A 103 -23.83 -4.65 -47.29
C ILE A 103 -23.51 -5.00 -45.83
N PHE A 104 -23.96 -6.16 -45.37
CA PHE A 104 -23.50 -6.74 -44.11
C PHE A 104 -22.11 -7.38 -44.31
N ILE A 105 -21.10 -6.89 -43.59
CA ILE A 105 -19.74 -7.41 -43.66
C ILE A 105 -19.60 -8.61 -42.71
N GLY A 106 -20.04 -9.77 -43.21
CA GLY A 106 -20.02 -11.06 -42.54
C GLY A 106 -20.50 -12.16 -43.49
N PRO A 107 -20.74 -13.37 -42.99
CA PRO A 107 -21.36 -14.45 -43.76
C PRO A 107 -22.78 -14.08 -44.18
N ASP A 108 -23.29 -14.76 -45.20
CA ASP A 108 -24.68 -14.57 -45.63
C ASP A 108 -25.66 -15.06 -44.53
N PRO A 109 -26.80 -14.39 -44.30
CA PRO A 109 -27.82 -14.81 -43.34
C PRO A 109 -28.17 -16.30 -43.31
N GLU A 110 -28.23 -16.95 -44.47
CA GLU A 110 -28.52 -18.39 -44.58
C GLU A 110 -27.39 -19.24 -43.98
N VAL A 111 -26.14 -18.82 -44.16
CA VAL A 111 -24.95 -19.45 -43.55
C VAL A 111 -24.96 -19.23 -42.04
N MET A 112 -25.28 -18.01 -41.61
CA MET A 112 -25.41 -17.68 -40.18
C MET A 112 -26.53 -18.47 -39.51
N GLU A 113 -27.64 -18.74 -40.19
CA GLU A 113 -28.77 -19.52 -39.66
C GLU A 113 -28.42 -21.01 -39.50
N GLN A 114 -27.61 -21.57 -40.42
CA GLN A 114 -27.15 -22.96 -40.32
C GLN A 114 -26.07 -23.20 -39.27
N LEU A 115 -25.32 -22.15 -38.90
CA LEU A 115 -24.16 -22.26 -38.02
C LEU A 115 -24.31 -21.54 -36.67
N GLY A 116 -25.20 -20.55 -36.57
CA GLY A 116 -25.41 -19.75 -35.37
C GLY A 116 -26.26 -20.43 -34.30
N ASP A 117 -27.05 -21.44 -34.68
CA ASP A 117 -27.74 -22.33 -33.74
C ASP A 117 -26.89 -23.57 -33.49
N LYS A 118 -26.59 -23.89 -32.22
CA LYS A 118 -25.72 -25.02 -31.83
C LYS A 118 -26.26 -26.38 -32.31
N ILE A 119 -27.58 -26.56 -32.36
CA ILE A 119 -28.21 -27.79 -32.85
C ILE A 119 -28.05 -27.89 -34.36
N ALA A 120 -28.28 -26.77 -35.09
CA ALA A 120 -28.08 -26.73 -36.53
C ALA A 120 -26.62 -26.98 -36.92
N ALA A 121 -25.68 -26.34 -36.21
CA ALA A 121 -24.25 -26.53 -36.41
C ALA A 121 -23.80 -27.97 -36.11
N LYS A 122 -24.35 -28.62 -35.06
CA LYS A 122 -24.06 -30.03 -34.73
C LYS A 122 -24.55 -30.96 -35.85
N LYS A 123 -25.73 -30.70 -36.45
CA LYS A 123 -26.21 -31.46 -37.62
C LYS A 123 -25.26 -31.35 -38.81
N VAL A 124 -24.81 -30.13 -39.13
CA VAL A 124 -23.82 -29.88 -40.19
C VAL A 124 -22.51 -30.63 -39.93
N ALA A 125 -22.01 -30.61 -38.68
CA ALA A 125 -20.81 -31.35 -38.30
C ALA A 125 -20.97 -32.87 -38.52
N VAL A 126 -22.12 -33.45 -38.13
CA VAL A 126 -22.41 -34.87 -38.34
C VAL A 126 -22.52 -35.21 -39.84
N GLU A 127 -23.23 -34.40 -40.64
CA GLU A 127 -23.36 -34.60 -42.09
C GLU A 127 -22.01 -34.57 -42.81
N THR A 128 -21.09 -33.71 -42.36
CA THR A 128 -19.73 -33.55 -42.91
C THR A 128 -18.72 -34.54 -42.32
N LYS A 129 -19.17 -35.50 -41.51
CA LYS A 129 -18.34 -36.49 -40.83
C LYS A 129 -17.24 -35.85 -39.96
N VAL A 130 -17.57 -34.75 -39.31
CA VAL A 130 -16.76 -34.13 -38.26
C VAL A 130 -17.21 -34.71 -36.92
N PRO A 131 -16.29 -35.21 -36.07
CA PRO A 131 -16.69 -35.77 -34.78
C PRO A 131 -17.29 -34.69 -33.87
N VAL A 132 -18.40 -35.02 -33.22
CA VAL A 132 -19.09 -34.18 -32.23
C VAL A 132 -18.99 -34.84 -30.86
N ILE A 133 -19.24 -34.08 -29.79
CA ILE A 133 -19.30 -34.65 -28.43
C ILE A 133 -20.43 -35.69 -28.39
N PRO A 134 -20.13 -36.97 -28.07
CA PRO A 134 -21.16 -38.01 -27.97
C PRO A 134 -22.15 -37.68 -26.86
N ASP A 135 -23.44 -37.72 -27.20
CA ASP A 135 -24.58 -37.53 -26.31
C ASP A 135 -25.52 -38.73 -26.36
N ASN A 136 -26.42 -38.83 -25.38
CA ASN A 136 -27.40 -39.92 -25.36
C ASN A 136 -28.38 -39.79 -26.52
N LYS A 137 -28.64 -40.91 -27.20
CA LYS A 137 -29.59 -40.96 -28.32
C LYS A 137 -31.00 -41.26 -27.83
N GLU A 138 -31.12 -42.19 -26.90
CA GLU A 138 -32.40 -42.50 -26.26
C GLU A 138 -32.72 -41.47 -25.16
N PRO A 139 -33.98 -41.04 -25.02
CA PRO A 139 -34.41 -40.21 -23.90
C PRO A 139 -34.14 -40.88 -22.54
N LEU A 140 -33.48 -40.16 -21.62
CA LEU A 140 -33.11 -40.67 -20.30
C LEU A 140 -34.32 -40.75 -19.36
N THR A 141 -35.24 -41.68 -19.63
CA THR A 141 -36.48 -41.87 -18.86
C THR A 141 -36.33 -42.80 -17.66
N SER A 142 -35.21 -43.52 -17.57
CA SER A 142 -34.86 -44.39 -16.43
C SER A 142 -33.34 -44.44 -16.23
N VAL A 143 -32.92 -44.82 -15.02
CA VAL A 143 -31.49 -44.97 -14.70
C VAL A 143 -30.86 -46.13 -15.48
N GLU A 144 -31.64 -47.15 -15.84
CA GLU A 144 -31.20 -48.28 -16.66
C GLU A 144 -30.88 -47.85 -18.09
N ILE A 145 -31.71 -47.01 -18.71
CA ILE A 145 -31.43 -46.41 -20.02
C ILE A 145 -30.21 -45.51 -19.93
N ALA A 146 -30.11 -44.71 -18.86
CA ALA A 146 -28.96 -43.86 -18.62
C ALA A 146 -27.63 -44.64 -18.52
N LEU A 147 -27.64 -45.82 -17.89
CA LEU A 147 -26.46 -46.69 -17.81
C LEU A 147 -26.10 -47.31 -19.16
N ALA A 148 -27.09 -47.75 -19.94
CA ALA A 148 -26.85 -48.28 -21.28
C ALA A 148 -26.24 -47.23 -22.21
N GLU A 149 -26.79 -46.02 -22.21
CA GLU A 149 -26.24 -44.87 -22.96
C GLU A 149 -24.85 -44.48 -22.44
N ALA A 150 -24.63 -44.48 -21.11
CA ALA A 150 -23.32 -44.19 -20.52
C ALA A 150 -22.24 -45.21 -20.91
N GLN A 151 -22.59 -46.49 -21.10
CA GLN A 151 -21.66 -47.51 -21.60
C GLN A 151 -21.29 -47.29 -23.08
N ILE A 152 -22.22 -46.75 -23.88
CA ILE A 152 -21.99 -46.41 -25.29
C ILE A 152 -21.12 -45.15 -25.40
N ILE A 153 -21.42 -44.12 -24.61
CA ILE A 153 -20.67 -42.84 -24.57
C ILE A 153 -19.29 -43.02 -23.92
N GLY A 154 -19.21 -43.88 -22.90
CA GLY A 154 -18.04 -44.15 -22.07
C GLY A 154 -17.76 -43.07 -21.03
N TYR A 155 -17.32 -43.47 -19.83
CA TYR A 155 -16.98 -42.54 -18.74
C TYR A 155 -15.67 -41.77 -18.98
N PRO A 156 -15.48 -40.60 -18.33
CA PRO A 156 -16.50 -39.87 -17.57
C PRO A 156 -17.53 -39.17 -18.47
N ILE A 157 -18.73 -38.95 -17.94
CA ILE A 157 -19.83 -38.26 -18.59
C ILE A 157 -20.29 -37.05 -17.76
N MET A 158 -20.94 -36.10 -18.40
CA MET A 158 -21.62 -34.98 -17.75
C MET A 158 -23.13 -35.19 -17.88
N LEU A 159 -23.80 -35.41 -16.75
CA LEU A 159 -25.26 -35.45 -16.66
C LEU A 159 -25.80 -34.02 -16.49
N LYS A 160 -26.75 -33.60 -17.32
CA LYS A 160 -27.26 -32.23 -17.39
C LYS A 160 -28.79 -32.21 -17.44
N ALA A 161 -29.42 -31.21 -16.83
CA ALA A 161 -30.83 -30.91 -17.02
C ALA A 161 -31.07 -30.20 -18.36
N ALA A 162 -32.10 -30.58 -19.11
CA ALA A 162 -32.42 -29.99 -20.41
C ALA A 162 -32.83 -28.51 -20.32
N ALA A 163 -33.55 -28.13 -19.24
CA ALA A 163 -33.94 -26.75 -18.94
C ALA A 163 -32.93 -26.00 -18.03
N GLY A 164 -31.78 -26.63 -17.70
CA GLY A 164 -30.80 -26.08 -16.77
C GLY A 164 -29.91 -25.00 -17.37
N GLY A 165 -29.69 -23.90 -16.61
CA GLY A 165 -28.81 -22.79 -17.01
C GLY A 165 -27.92 -22.32 -15.85
N GLY A 166 -26.74 -21.76 -16.17
CA GLY A 166 -25.85 -21.13 -15.17
C GLY A 166 -25.06 -22.09 -14.28
N GLY A 167 -24.85 -23.34 -14.71
CA GLY A 167 -24.05 -24.34 -13.97
C GLY A 167 -24.79 -25.08 -12.85
N ARG A 168 -26.05 -24.76 -12.61
CA ARG A 168 -26.96 -25.54 -11.73
C ARG A 168 -27.62 -26.67 -12.53
N GLY A 169 -27.73 -27.86 -11.94
CA GLY A 169 -28.29 -29.03 -12.62
C GLY A 169 -27.33 -29.77 -13.57
N MET A 170 -26.00 -29.64 -13.38
CA MET A 170 -24.99 -30.43 -14.10
C MET A 170 -24.13 -31.22 -13.11
N ARG A 171 -23.80 -32.47 -13.44
CA ARG A 171 -23.02 -33.35 -12.56
C ARG A 171 -22.02 -34.18 -13.36
N ARG A 172 -20.74 -34.15 -12.96
CA ARG A 172 -19.69 -35.02 -13.50
C ARG A 172 -19.87 -36.41 -12.90
N VAL A 173 -19.82 -37.43 -13.74
CA VAL A 173 -20.02 -38.83 -13.34
C VAL A 173 -18.90 -39.67 -13.93
N TYR A 174 -18.19 -40.41 -13.08
CA TYR A 174 -17.01 -41.19 -13.44
C TYR A 174 -17.27 -42.70 -13.50
N SER A 175 -18.42 -43.17 -13.01
CA SER A 175 -18.77 -44.59 -12.98
C SER A 175 -20.27 -44.86 -12.96
N ASP A 176 -20.65 -46.10 -13.24
CA ASP A 176 -22.02 -46.61 -13.10
C ASP A 176 -22.60 -46.36 -11.70
N GLU A 177 -21.80 -46.50 -10.64
CA GLU A 177 -22.25 -46.32 -9.26
C GLU A 177 -22.62 -44.86 -8.97
N GLU A 178 -21.80 -43.92 -9.44
CA GLU A 178 -22.07 -42.49 -9.33
C GLU A 178 -23.30 -42.10 -10.17
N LEU A 179 -23.47 -42.69 -11.36
CA LEU A 179 -24.65 -42.43 -12.19
C LEU A 179 -25.93 -42.87 -11.48
N ARG A 180 -25.92 -44.07 -10.88
CA ARG A 180 -27.08 -44.61 -10.15
C ARG A 180 -27.49 -43.73 -8.97
N LYS A 181 -26.52 -43.24 -8.20
CA LYS A 181 -26.77 -42.34 -7.07
C LYS A 181 -27.22 -40.96 -7.54
N GLY A 182 -26.55 -40.41 -8.56
CA GLY A 182 -26.74 -39.05 -9.03
C GLY A 182 -27.96 -38.83 -9.94
N PHE A 183 -28.45 -39.85 -10.64
CA PHE A 183 -29.51 -39.70 -11.65
C PHE A 183 -30.84 -39.21 -11.05
N ASN A 184 -31.35 -39.92 -10.04
CA ASN A 184 -32.62 -39.56 -9.39
C ASN A 184 -32.53 -38.24 -8.62
N GLU A 185 -31.34 -37.89 -8.12
CA GLU A 185 -31.09 -36.59 -7.50
C GLU A 185 -31.11 -35.47 -8.53
N ALA A 186 -30.39 -35.63 -9.64
CA ALA A 186 -30.35 -34.65 -10.73
C ALA A 186 -31.73 -34.45 -11.36
N GLN A 187 -32.53 -35.51 -11.50
CA GLN A 187 -33.89 -35.45 -12.04
C GLN A 187 -34.83 -34.67 -11.11
N ARG A 188 -34.80 -34.96 -9.80
CA ARG A 188 -35.59 -34.22 -8.80
C ARG A 188 -35.14 -32.77 -8.67
N GLU A 189 -33.83 -32.53 -8.72
CA GLU A 189 -33.26 -31.18 -8.71
C GLU A 189 -33.72 -30.39 -9.94
N ALA A 190 -33.70 -31.01 -11.13
CA ALA A 190 -34.18 -30.40 -12.36
C ALA A 190 -35.67 -30.06 -12.30
N GLY A 191 -36.51 -31.03 -11.88
CA GLY A 191 -37.95 -30.82 -11.72
C GLY A 191 -38.29 -29.74 -10.68
N ASN A 192 -37.58 -29.70 -9.54
CA ASN A 192 -37.82 -28.71 -8.48
C ASN A 192 -37.30 -27.32 -8.84
N ALA A 193 -36.18 -27.22 -9.55
CA ALA A 193 -35.52 -25.94 -9.84
C ALA A 193 -36.02 -25.30 -11.14
N PHE A 194 -36.39 -26.09 -12.15
CA PHE A 194 -36.68 -25.61 -13.50
C PHE A 194 -38.07 -26.01 -14.02
N GLY A 195 -38.82 -26.82 -13.26
CA GLY A 195 -40.16 -27.29 -13.67
C GLY A 195 -40.16 -28.31 -14.81
N ASP A 196 -38.97 -28.76 -15.23
CA ASP A 196 -38.72 -29.76 -16.26
C ASP A 196 -37.66 -30.74 -15.72
N ASP A 197 -38.05 -32.01 -15.58
CA ASP A 197 -37.22 -33.08 -15.05
C ASP A 197 -36.42 -33.82 -16.13
N THR A 198 -36.45 -33.34 -17.38
CA THR A 198 -35.72 -33.92 -18.49
C THR A 198 -34.20 -33.80 -18.28
N LEU A 199 -33.52 -34.95 -18.35
CA LEU A 199 -32.06 -35.04 -18.29
C LEU A 199 -31.49 -35.49 -19.64
N PHE A 200 -30.28 -35.01 -19.94
CA PHE A 200 -29.43 -35.54 -21.00
C PHE A 200 -28.01 -35.74 -20.47
N MET A 201 -27.22 -36.58 -21.13
CA MET A 201 -25.83 -36.81 -20.81
C MET A 201 -24.96 -36.68 -22.03
N GLU A 202 -23.77 -36.14 -21.83
CA GLU A 202 -22.75 -36.01 -22.87
C GLU A 202 -21.42 -36.53 -22.34
N LYS A 203 -20.53 -36.92 -23.25
CA LYS A 203 -19.14 -37.24 -22.90
C LYS A 203 -18.53 -36.04 -22.16
N PHE A 204 -17.97 -36.28 -20.98
CA PHE A 204 -17.18 -35.27 -20.30
C PHE A 204 -15.76 -35.34 -20.85
N VAL A 205 -15.35 -34.30 -21.58
CA VAL A 205 -13.99 -34.20 -22.10
C VAL A 205 -13.08 -33.79 -20.94
N VAL A 206 -12.21 -34.71 -20.50
CA VAL A 206 -11.30 -34.49 -19.36
C VAL A 206 -10.11 -33.67 -19.81
N GLN A 207 -9.80 -32.59 -19.07
CA GLN A 207 -8.64 -31.71 -19.31
C GLN A 207 -8.48 -31.32 -20.80
N PRO A 208 -9.54 -30.81 -21.45
CA PRO A 208 -9.46 -30.55 -22.87
C PRO A 208 -8.55 -29.35 -23.15
N LYS A 209 -7.93 -29.37 -24.32
CA LYS A 209 -7.49 -28.16 -25.00
C LYS A 209 -8.65 -27.58 -25.79
N HIS A 210 -8.88 -26.28 -25.69
CA HIS A 210 -9.80 -25.55 -26.57
C HIS A 210 -9.00 -25.04 -27.76
N ILE A 211 -9.20 -25.67 -28.92
CA ILE A 211 -8.49 -25.34 -30.17
C ILE A 211 -9.49 -24.84 -31.19
N GLU A 212 -9.17 -23.75 -31.87
CA GLU A 212 -10.04 -23.17 -32.87
C GLU A 212 -9.31 -22.86 -34.17
N VAL A 213 -9.99 -22.97 -35.30
CA VAL A 213 -9.41 -22.79 -36.63
C VAL A 213 -10.02 -21.59 -37.32
N GLN A 214 -9.18 -20.63 -37.71
CA GLN A 214 -9.60 -19.46 -38.49
C GLN A 214 -9.90 -19.88 -39.93
N ILE A 215 -11.07 -19.51 -40.43
CA ILE A 215 -11.45 -19.68 -41.84
C ILE A 215 -11.68 -18.33 -42.51
N LEU A 216 -11.42 -18.29 -43.82
CA LEU A 216 -11.72 -17.16 -44.69
C LEU A 216 -12.25 -17.69 -46.03
N GLY A 217 -13.49 -17.31 -46.38
CA GLY A 217 -14.14 -17.71 -47.63
C GLY A 217 -14.55 -16.51 -48.48
N ASP A 218 -14.41 -16.58 -49.80
CA ASP A 218 -14.98 -15.56 -50.70
C ASP A 218 -16.33 -15.98 -51.28
N ARG A 219 -16.98 -15.06 -52.02
CA ARG A 219 -18.28 -15.33 -52.69
C ARG A 219 -18.13 -16.16 -53.97
N HIS A 220 -16.93 -16.66 -54.28
CA HIS A 220 -16.59 -17.40 -55.50
C HIS A 220 -16.26 -18.87 -55.23
N GLY A 221 -16.51 -19.34 -54.01
CA GLY A 221 -16.29 -20.72 -53.58
C GLY A 221 -14.88 -21.03 -53.09
N ASN A 222 -13.98 -20.04 -53.01
CA ASN A 222 -12.65 -20.25 -52.46
C ASN A 222 -12.69 -20.12 -50.93
N ILE A 223 -12.17 -21.11 -50.21
CA ILE A 223 -12.11 -21.13 -48.74
C ILE A 223 -10.74 -21.65 -48.31
N VAL A 224 -10.10 -20.92 -47.39
CA VAL A 224 -8.82 -21.29 -46.77
C VAL A 224 -8.92 -21.27 -45.25
N HIS A 225 -8.06 -22.03 -44.57
CA HIS A 225 -7.79 -21.87 -43.15
C HIS A 225 -6.53 -21.01 -42.94
N LEU A 226 -6.51 -20.23 -41.86
CA LEU A 226 -5.37 -19.41 -41.42
C LEU A 226 -4.75 -19.99 -40.14
N TYR A 227 -4.59 -21.31 -40.14
CA TYR A 227 -4.14 -22.13 -39.00
C TYR A 227 -5.05 -22.06 -37.76
N GLU A 228 -4.59 -22.66 -36.67
CA GLU A 228 -5.27 -22.78 -35.39
C GLU A 228 -4.77 -21.80 -34.32
N ARG A 229 -5.62 -21.59 -33.32
CA ARG A 229 -5.29 -20.91 -32.06
C ARG A 229 -5.58 -21.86 -30.89
N ASP A 230 -4.71 -21.82 -29.89
CA ASP A 230 -4.93 -22.46 -28.58
C ASP A 230 -5.52 -21.41 -27.64
N CYS A 231 -6.79 -21.62 -27.27
CA CYS A 231 -7.58 -20.77 -26.39
C CYS A 231 -7.93 -21.50 -25.08
N SER A 232 -7.10 -22.49 -24.71
CA SER A 232 -7.34 -23.34 -23.53
C SER A 232 -7.25 -22.57 -22.22
N LEU A 233 -6.49 -21.47 -22.14
CA LEU A 233 -6.41 -20.69 -20.91
C LEU A 233 -7.70 -19.89 -20.68
N GLN A 234 -8.56 -20.41 -19.79
CA GLN A 234 -9.89 -19.87 -19.54
C GLN A 234 -10.18 -19.72 -18.04
N ARG A 235 -10.98 -18.72 -17.68
CA ARG A 235 -11.58 -18.55 -16.36
C ARG A 235 -13.09 -18.65 -16.48
N ARG A 236 -13.73 -19.60 -15.80
CA ARG A 236 -15.21 -19.81 -15.90
C ARG A 236 -15.70 -19.83 -17.35
N PHE A 237 -14.99 -20.56 -18.22
CA PHE A 237 -15.24 -20.67 -19.67
C PHE A 237 -15.05 -19.37 -20.49
N GLN A 238 -14.42 -18.34 -19.93
CA GLN A 238 -14.02 -17.12 -20.64
C GLN A 238 -12.53 -17.15 -20.99
N LYS A 239 -12.19 -16.92 -22.26
CA LYS A 239 -10.80 -16.89 -22.76
C LYS A 239 -10.01 -15.73 -22.14
N VAL A 240 -8.81 -16.03 -21.63
CA VAL A 240 -7.93 -15.09 -20.91
C VAL A 240 -6.67 -14.76 -21.73
N ILE A 241 -5.97 -15.80 -22.22
CA ILE A 241 -4.79 -15.70 -23.08
C ILE A 241 -4.98 -16.65 -24.26
N GLU A 242 -4.65 -16.15 -25.45
CA GLU A 242 -4.75 -16.92 -26.69
C GLU A 242 -3.39 -17.01 -27.38
N ILE A 243 -3.07 -18.18 -27.92
CA ILE A 243 -1.76 -18.49 -28.53
C ILE A 243 -1.97 -18.96 -29.97
N ALA A 244 -1.10 -18.54 -30.88
CA ALA A 244 -1.09 -19.04 -32.26
C ALA A 244 0.35 -19.27 -32.75
N PRO A 245 0.67 -20.39 -33.41
CA PRO A 245 -0.10 -21.64 -33.45
C PRO A 245 -0.06 -22.36 -32.07
N ALA A 246 -0.76 -23.49 -31.93
CA ALA A 246 -0.75 -24.28 -30.69
C ALA A 246 0.63 -24.92 -30.43
N PRO A 247 1.33 -24.65 -29.30
CA PRO A 247 2.75 -24.97 -29.13
C PRO A 247 3.10 -26.46 -28.96
N ASN A 248 2.17 -27.31 -28.49
CA ASN A 248 2.42 -28.74 -28.24
C ASN A 248 1.38 -29.68 -28.88
N LEU A 249 0.70 -29.22 -29.93
CA LEU A 249 -0.28 -30.05 -30.61
C LEU A 249 0.39 -30.81 -31.78
N PRO A 250 0.27 -32.15 -31.88
CA PRO A 250 0.89 -32.89 -32.98
C PRO A 250 0.37 -32.46 -34.35
N GLN A 251 1.25 -32.43 -35.36
CA GLN A 251 0.90 -31.96 -36.70
C GLN A 251 -0.23 -32.78 -37.34
N GLU A 252 -0.33 -34.08 -37.03
CA GLU A 252 -1.43 -34.92 -37.51
C GLU A 252 -2.80 -34.42 -37.00
N VAL A 253 -2.87 -34.05 -35.72
CA VAL A 253 -4.08 -33.51 -35.08
C VAL A 253 -4.43 -32.16 -35.67
N LYS A 254 -3.42 -31.28 -35.87
CA LYS A 254 -3.59 -29.99 -36.56
C LYS A 254 -4.18 -30.15 -37.96
N ASN A 255 -3.63 -31.07 -38.76
CA ASN A 255 -4.13 -31.33 -40.11
C ASN A 255 -5.59 -31.83 -40.11
N LYS A 256 -5.97 -32.68 -39.14
CA LYS A 256 -7.36 -33.11 -38.96
C LYS A 256 -8.27 -31.92 -38.62
N LEU A 257 -7.86 -31.05 -37.69
CA LEU A 257 -8.61 -29.84 -37.34
C LEU A 257 -8.84 -28.93 -38.55
N TYR A 258 -7.81 -28.69 -39.37
CA TYR A 258 -7.94 -27.88 -40.59
C TYR A 258 -8.91 -28.49 -41.59
N ASP A 259 -8.79 -29.79 -41.83
CA ASP A 259 -9.68 -30.51 -42.75
C ASP A 259 -11.13 -30.51 -42.25
N TYR A 260 -11.36 -30.73 -40.95
CA TYR A 260 -12.70 -30.64 -40.35
C TYR A 260 -13.30 -29.24 -40.50
N ALA A 261 -12.53 -28.19 -40.21
CA ALA A 261 -12.98 -26.81 -40.34
C ALA A 261 -13.34 -26.46 -41.80
N LEU A 262 -12.49 -26.87 -42.75
CA LEU A 262 -12.73 -26.66 -44.18
C LEU A 262 -13.93 -27.46 -44.70
N ARG A 263 -14.16 -28.68 -44.20
CA ARG A 263 -15.34 -29.48 -44.58
C ARG A 263 -16.64 -28.83 -44.15
N ILE A 264 -16.73 -28.36 -42.91
CA ILE A 264 -17.89 -27.61 -42.42
C ILE A 264 -18.10 -26.36 -43.27
N ALA A 265 -17.03 -25.56 -43.46
CA ALA A 265 -17.11 -24.33 -44.22
C ALA A 265 -17.54 -24.53 -45.68
N LYS A 266 -17.01 -25.56 -46.36
CA LYS A 266 -17.37 -25.88 -47.76
C LYS A 266 -18.81 -26.38 -47.90
N HIS A 267 -19.30 -27.19 -46.95
CA HIS A 267 -20.66 -27.75 -46.99
C HIS A 267 -21.74 -26.67 -46.96
N VAL A 268 -21.54 -25.64 -46.13
CA VAL A 268 -22.50 -24.53 -46.00
C VAL A 268 -22.23 -23.38 -46.97
N GLY A 269 -21.20 -23.48 -47.81
CA GLY A 269 -20.79 -22.40 -48.72
C GLY A 269 -20.34 -21.14 -47.97
N TYR A 270 -19.54 -21.30 -46.91
CA TYR A 270 -19.14 -20.22 -46.01
C TYR A 270 -18.44 -19.06 -46.73
N ASN A 271 -18.86 -17.84 -46.44
CA ASN A 271 -18.26 -16.61 -46.95
C ASN A 271 -17.85 -15.67 -45.81
N ASN A 272 -16.87 -14.79 -46.09
CA ASN A 272 -16.23 -13.89 -45.14
C ASN A 272 -15.36 -14.64 -44.10
N ALA A 273 -15.02 -14.00 -42.97
CA ALA A 273 -14.23 -14.61 -41.90
C ALA A 273 -15.12 -15.37 -40.90
N GLY A 274 -14.59 -16.45 -40.34
CA GLY A 274 -15.23 -17.22 -39.28
C GLY A 274 -14.25 -18.07 -38.51
N THR A 275 -14.71 -18.71 -37.44
CA THR A 275 -13.88 -19.62 -36.67
C THR A 275 -14.66 -20.89 -36.32
N VAL A 276 -14.02 -22.05 -36.50
CA VAL A 276 -14.56 -23.35 -36.09
C VAL A 276 -13.87 -23.76 -34.79
N GLU A 277 -14.63 -24.01 -33.71
CA GLU A 277 -14.09 -24.34 -32.38
C GLU A 277 -14.20 -25.85 -32.07
N PHE A 278 -13.16 -26.38 -31.43
CA PHE A 278 -13.00 -27.78 -31.08
C PHE A 278 -12.48 -27.96 -29.64
N LEU A 279 -12.89 -29.05 -28.99
CA LEU A 279 -12.18 -29.60 -27.83
C LEU A 279 -11.25 -30.72 -28.33
N VAL A 280 -10.02 -30.72 -27.85
CA VAL A 280 -9.06 -31.81 -28.06
C VAL A 280 -8.72 -32.42 -26.70
N ASP A 281 -9.01 -33.70 -26.51
CA ASP A 281 -8.69 -34.39 -25.25
C ASP A 281 -7.23 -34.84 -25.19
N LYS A 282 -6.83 -35.37 -24.03
CA LYS A 282 -5.47 -35.90 -23.78
C LYS A 282 -5.06 -37.03 -24.74
N ASP A 283 -6.05 -37.77 -25.26
CA ASP A 283 -5.86 -38.90 -26.17
C ASP A 283 -5.92 -38.44 -27.64
N GLN A 284 -5.94 -37.12 -27.87
CA GLN A 284 -5.95 -36.44 -29.17
C GLN A 284 -7.23 -36.65 -29.97
N ASN A 285 -8.33 -37.03 -29.32
CA ASN A 285 -9.64 -37.03 -29.96
C ASN A 285 -10.13 -35.58 -30.09
N ILE A 286 -10.66 -35.27 -31.27
CA ILE A 286 -11.15 -33.94 -31.63
C ILE A 286 -12.67 -33.97 -31.58
N TYR A 287 -13.29 -33.00 -30.92
CA TYR A 287 -14.75 -32.85 -30.86
C TYR A 287 -15.15 -31.43 -31.26
N PHE A 288 -16.00 -31.30 -32.27
CA PHE A 288 -16.59 -30.03 -32.67
C PHE A 288 -17.49 -29.46 -31.56
N ILE A 289 -17.40 -28.14 -31.33
CA ILE A 289 -18.22 -27.41 -30.36
C ILE A 289 -19.21 -26.48 -31.08
N GLU A 290 -18.69 -25.52 -31.82
CA GLU A 290 -19.48 -24.45 -32.44
C GLU A 290 -18.71 -23.79 -33.59
N VAL A 291 -19.42 -23.01 -34.39
CA VAL A 291 -18.83 -22.06 -35.33
C VAL A 291 -19.19 -20.66 -34.86
N ASN A 292 -18.21 -19.78 -34.84
CA ASN A 292 -18.42 -18.35 -34.64
C ASN A 292 -18.46 -17.69 -36.03
N PRO A 293 -19.65 -17.33 -36.58
CA PRO A 293 -19.79 -16.82 -37.94
C PRO A 293 -19.40 -15.34 -38.05
N ARG A 294 -18.27 -14.96 -37.45
CA ARG A 294 -17.78 -13.58 -37.33
C ARG A 294 -16.28 -13.55 -37.01
N ILE A 295 -15.71 -12.35 -36.94
CA ILE A 295 -14.38 -12.14 -36.36
C ILE A 295 -14.39 -12.39 -34.84
N GLN A 296 -13.25 -12.79 -34.29
CA GLN A 296 -13.05 -12.96 -32.84
C GLN A 296 -12.02 -11.96 -32.30
N VAL A 297 -12.01 -11.79 -30.97
CA VAL A 297 -11.12 -10.86 -30.26
C VAL A 297 -9.65 -11.19 -30.54
N GLU A 298 -9.34 -12.48 -30.60
CA GLU A 298 -8.05 -13.13 -30.81
C GLU A 298 -7.62 -13.31 -32.28
N HIS A 299 -8.33 -12.70 -33.24
CA HIS A 299 -7.87 -12.70 -34.65
C HIS A 299 -6.45 -12.15 -34.80
N THR A 300 -6.04 -11.24 -33.91
CA THR A 300 -4.74 -10.55 -33.89
C THR A 300 -3.56 -11.51 -33.87
N VAL A 301 -3.62 -12.61 -33.10
CA VAL A 301 -2.53 -13.61 -33.06
C VAL A 301 -2.37 -14.33 -34.38
N THR A 302 -3.47 -14.57 -35.10
CA THR A 302 -3.45 -15.16 -36.46
C THR A 302 -2.88 -14.18 -37.47
N GLU A 303 -3.28 -12.90 -37.43
CA GLU A 303 -2.76 -11.88 -38.35
C GLU A 303 -1.23 -11.74 -38.22
N VAL A 304 -0.68 -11.75 -37.00
CA VAL A 304 0.76 -11.55 -36.81
C VAL A 304 1.61 -12.75 -37.22
N ILE A 305 1.10 -13.98 -37.16
CA ILE A 305 1.84 -15.18 -37.60
C ILE A 305 1.69 -15.45 -39.10
N THR A 306 0.60 -14.99 -39.72
CA THR A 306 0.35 -15.19 -41.16
C THR A 306 0.73 -14.00 -42.03
N GLY A 307 0.73 -12.79 -41.46
CA GLY A 307 0.85 -11.54 -42.21
C GLY A 307 -0.42 -11.15 -42.98
N ILE A 308 -1.53 -11.87 -42.79
CA ILE A 308 -2.80 -11.61 -43.47
C ILE A 308 -3.66 -10.70 -42.59
N ASP A 309 -4.06 -9.55 -43.13
CA ASP A 309 -5.03 -8.67 -42.48
C ASP A 309 -6.44 -9.22 -42.70
N ILE A 310 -7.00 -9.81 -41.65
CA ILE A 310 -8.31 -10.49 -41.69
C ILE A 310 -9.41 -9.46 -41.90
N VAL A 311 -9.43 -8.36 -41.14
CA VAL A 311 -10.50 -7.35 -41.21
C VAL A 311 -10.54 -6.65 -42.56
N ARG A 312 -9.39 -6.29 -43.12
CA ARG A 312 -9.28 -5.74 -44.47
C ARG A 312 -9.79 -6.75 -45.49
N SER A 313 -9.45 -8.02 -45.34
CA SER A 313 -9.95 -9.10 -46.20
C SER A 313 -11.46 -9.25 -46.10
N GLN A 314 -12.07 -9.15 -44.90
CA GLN A 314 -13.52 -9.17 -44.72
C GLN A 314 -14.23 -8.09 -45.55
N ILE A 315 -13.70 -6.86 -45.53
CA ILE A 315 -14.27 -5.72 -46.27
C ILE A 315 -14.15 -5.94 -47.79
N LEU A 316 -13.00 -6.44 -48.26
CA LEU A 316 -12.77 -6.73 -49.67
C LEU A 316 -13.65 -7.88 -50.18
N ILE A 317 -13.79 -8.96 -49.40
CA ILE A 317 -14.69 -10.08 -49.71
C ILE A 317 -16.14 -9.60 -49.78
N ALA A 318 -16.59 -8.78 -48.83
CA ALA A 318 -17.92 -8.18 -48.85
C ALA A 318 -18.14 -7.26 -50.07
N SER A 319 -17.07 -6.65 -50.59
CA SER A 319 -17.08 -5.89 -51.85
C SER A 319 -17.06 -6.76 -53.11
N GLY A 320 -17.03 -8.09 -52.97
CA GLY A 320 -17.07 -9.07 -54.06
C GLY A 320 -15.71 -9.53 -54.58
N HIS A 321 -14.60 -9.17 -53.92
CA HIS A 321 -13.26 -9.62 -54.32
C HIS A 321 -13.07 -11.12 -54.08
N ARG A 322 -12.29 -11.75 -54.96
CA ARG A 322 -11.76 -13.12 -54.79
C ARG A 322 -10.56 -13.12 -53.84
N LEU A 323 -10.32 -14.25 -53.16
CA LEU A 323 -9.14 -14.43 -52.30
C LEU A 323 -7.81 -14.23 -53.06
N ASP A 324 -7.75 -14.65 -54.32
CA ASP A 324 -6.57 -14.52 -55.20
C ASP A 324 -6.37 -13.11 -55.78
N SER A 325 -7.30 -12.17 -55.52
CA SER A 325 -7.21 -10.80 -56.02
C SER A 325 -6.01 -10.05 -55.44
N SER A 326 -5.50 -9.05 -56.16
CA SER A 326 -4.34 -8.25 -55.74
C SER A 326 -4.52 -7.50 -54.42
N GLY A 327 -5.77 -7.35 -53.94
CA GLY A 327 -6.07 -6.72 -52.65
C GLY A 327 -6.00 -7.65 -51.44
N ILE A 328 -6.11 -8.97 -51.63
CA ILE A 328 -6.12 -10.00 -50.57
C ILE A 328 -4.89 -10.92 -50.70
N PHE A 329 -4.57 -11.34 -51.93
CA PHE A 329 -3.35 -12.03 -52.32
C PHE A 329 -3.16 -13.44 -51.71
N ILE A 330 -4.26 -14.18 -51.52
CA ILE A 330 -4.22 -15.59 -51.11
C ILE A 330 -4.50 -16.46 -52.35
N GLN A 331 -3.42 -16.94 -52.99
CA GLN A 331 -3.53 -17.71 -54.24
C GLN A 331 -4.03 -19.14 -54.02
N SER A 332 -3.67 -19.74 -52.88
CA SER A 332 -4.03 -21.11 -52.49
C SER A 332 -3.75 -21.34 -51.01
N GLN A 333 -4.19 -22.47 -50.45
CA GLN A 333 -3.94 -22.83 -49.05
C GLN A 333 -2.43 -22.93 -48.76
N GLU A 334 -1.65 -23.38 -49.73
CA GLU A 334 -0.20 -23.58 -49.65
C GLU A 334 0.59 -22.26 -49.59
N THR A 335 -0.01 -21.15 -50.02
CA THR A 335 0.62 -19.82 -49.97
C THR A 335 0.44 -19.10 -48.63
N VAL A 336 -0.43 -19.60 -47.75
CA VAL A 336 -0.59 -19.06 -46.41
C VAL A 336 0.63 -19.47 -45.58
N ALA A 337 1.54 -18.54 -45.31
CA ALA A 337 2.77 -18.81 -44.56
C ALA A 337 2.53 -18.76 -43.05
N LEU A 338 3.29 -19.57 -42.30
CA LEU A 338 3.30 -19.59 -40.83
C LEU A 338 4.64 -19.09 -40.31
N ASN A 339 4.65 -17.96 -39.59
CA ASN A 339 5.86 -17.33 -39.06
C ASN A 339 5.85 -17.24 -37.53
N GLY A 340 6.55 -18.19 -36.88
CA GLY A 340 6.80 -18.14 -35.44
C GLY A 340 5.55 -18.35 -34.58
N PHE A 341 5.49 -17.64 -33.46
CA PHE A 341 4.42 -17.72 -32.45
C PHE A 341 3.94 -16.34 -32.04
N ALA A 342 2.68 -16.26 -31.65
CA ALA A 342 2.06 -15.10 -31.06
C ALA A 342 1.24 -15.46 -29.83
N VAL A 343 1.20 -14.52 -28.88
CA VAL A 343 0.42 -14.62 -27.63
C VAL A 343 -0.32 -13.31 -27.46
N GLN A 344 -1.63 -13.37 -27.21
CA GLN A 344 -2.44 -12.21 -26.86
C GLN A 344 -2.83 -12.27 -25.38
N CYS A 345 -2.67 -11.14 -24.70
CA CYS A 345 -3.22 -10.91 -23.37
C CYS A 345 -4.19 -9.72 -23.41
N ARG A 346 -5.28 -9.82 -22.64
CA ARG A 346 -6.27 -8.73 -22.48
C ARG A 346 -6.04 -8.05 -21.14
N ILE A 347 -5.64 -6.78 -21.18
CA ILE A 347 -5.53 -5.97 -19.97
C ILE A 347 -6.93 -5.45 -19.65
N THR A 348 -7.45 -5.82 -18.48
CA THR A 348 -8.79 -5.42 -18.00
C THR A 348 -8.70 -4.67 -16.67
N THR A 349 -9.78 -4.02 -16.26
CA THR A 349 -9.91 -3.43 -14.91
C THR A 349 -10.30 -4.42 -13.82
N GLU A 350 -10.42 -5.71 -14.13
CA GLU A 350 -10.74 -6.73 -13.12
C GLU A 350 -9.64 -6.82 -12.07
N ASP A 351 -10.02 -6.77 -10.79
CA ASP A 351 -9.11 -6.96 -9.65
C ASP A 351 -9.05 -8.46 -9.27
N PRO A 352 -7.95 -9.16 -9.57
CA PRO A 352 -7.83 -10.59 -9.26
C PRO A 352 -7.90 -10.90 -7.76
N THR A 353 -7.67 -9.91 -6.89
CA THR A 353 -7.76 -10.07 -5.43
C THR A 353 -9.19 -9.99 -4.88
N GLN A 354 -10.15 -9.58 -5.72
CA GLN A 354 -11.57 -9.47 -5.37
C GLN A 354 -12.45 -10.32 -6.30
N ASP A 355 -12.05 -11.57 -6.56
CA ASP A 355 -12.73 -12.47 -7.50
C ASP A 355 -12.97 -11.83 -8.88
N PHE A 356 -12.00 -11.02 -9.32
CA PHE A 356 -12.00 -10.34 -10.63
C PHE A 356 -13.18 -9.39 -10.85
N LYS A 357 -13.71 -8.80 -9.78
CA LYS A 357 -14.62 -7.66 -9.91
C LYS A 357 -13.94 -6.54 -10.72
N PRO A 358 -14.53 -6.07 -11.83
CA PRO A 358 -14.06 -4.88 -12.53
C PRO A 358 -14.02 -3.66 -11.63
N ASP A 359 -12.87 -3.00 -11.63
CA ASP A 359 -12.69 -1.69 -11.03
C ASP A 359 -13.12 -0.59 -12.01
N TYR A 360 -13.54 0.54 -11.46
CA TYR A 360 -14.05 1.69 -12.21
C TYR A 360 -13.52 2.97 -11.61
N GLY A 361 -13.45 4.02 -12.42
CA GLY A 361 -12.91 5.29 -11.98
C GLY A 361 -12.09 5.96 -13.06
N THR A 362 -11.34 6.98 -12.65
CA THR A 362 -10.58 7.81 -13.58
C THR A 362 -9.18 7.24 -13.77
N VAL A 363 -8.79 7.00 -15.02
CA VAL A 363 -7.41 6.63 -15.34
C VAL A 363 -6.53 7.88 -15.19
N ILE A 364 -5.77 7.99 -14.11
CA ILE A 364 -4.91 9.16 -13.84
C ILE A 364 -3.55 9.10 -14.55
N ALA A 365 -3.12 7.90 -14.94
CA ALA A 365 -1.95 7.71 -15.78
C ALA A 365 -2.09 6.46 -16.64
N TYR A 366 -1.69 6.58 -17.89
CA TYR A 366 -1.65 5.50 -18.86
C TYR A 366 -0.35 5.63 -19.66
N ARG A 367 0.53 4.62 -19.56
CA ARG A 367 1.72 4.46 -20.37
C ARG A 367 1.68 3.08 -20.99
N ASN A 368 1.58 3.03 -22.31
CA ASN A 368 1.69 1.81 -23.09
C ASN A 368 3.16 1.39 -23.23
N ALA A 369 3.37 0.12 -23.54
CA ALA A 369 4.68 -0.49 -23.78
C ALA A 369 4.79 -0.90 -25.25
N GLY A 370 5.92 -0.61 -25.92
CA GLY A 370 6.07 -0.79 -27.37
C GLY A 370 7.21 -1.72 -27.78
N GLY A 371 7.82 -1.48 -28.94
CA GLY A 371 9.01 -2.19 -29.41
C GLY A 371 8.73 -3.34 -30.38
N PHE A 372 9.81 -3.92 -30.93
CA PHE A 372 9.72 -4.95 -31.97
C PHE A 372 8.93 -6.19 -31.52
N GLY A 373 7.98 -6.63 -32.35
CA GLY A 373 7.13 -7.78 -32.08
C GLY A 373 5.99 -7.53 -31.10
N ILE A 374 5.67 -6.27 -30.79
CA ILE A 374 4.51 -5.91 -29.95
C ILE A 374 3.48 -5.16 -30.78
N ARG A 375 2.24 -5.64 -30.75
CA ARG A 375 1.04 -5.00 -31.30
C ARG A 375 0.10 -4.65 -30.16
N ILE A 376 -0.48 -3.45 -30.20
CA ILE A 376 -1.48 -2.98 -29.25
C ILE A 376 -2.74 -2.53 -29.99
N ASP A 377 -3.86 -3.13 -29.60
CA ASP A 377 -5.20 -2.69 -30.01
C ASP A 377 -5.88 -2.11 -28.76
N GLU A 378 -5.92 -0.78 -28.69
CA GLU A 378 -6.41 -0.05 -27.51
C GLU A 378 -7.94 0.02 -27.49
N GLY A 379 -8.53 -0.16 -26.29
CA GLY A 379 -9.90 0.21 -26.00
C GLY A 379 -10.02 1.71 -25.72
N SER A 380 -10.86 2.10 -24.76
CA SER A 380 -11.01 3.52 -24.36
C SER A 380 -10.13 3.84 -23.15
N SER A 381 -8.81 3.86 -23.36
CA SER A 381 -7.83 3.97 -22.27
C SER A 381 -6.87 5.12 -22.49
N TYR A 382 -7.10 6.25 -21.82
CA TYR A 382 -6.23 7.42 -21.89
C TYR A 382 -6.28 8.21 -20.58
N PRO A 383 -5.24 9.01 -20.25
CA PRO A 383 -5.25 9.80 -19.03
C PRO A 383 -6.45 10.76 -18.98
N GLY A 384 -7.23 10.68 -17.90
CA GLY A 384 -8.45 11.46 -17.67
C GLY A 384 -9.76 10.76 -18.07
N VAL A 385 -9.72 9.61 -18.75
CA VAL A 385 -10.95 8.86 -19.06
C VAL A 385 -11.54 8.24 -17.79
N LYS A 386 -12.87 8.30 -17.64
CA LYS A 386 -13.60 7.59 -16.59
C LYS A 386 -14.10 6.26 -17.14
N ILE A 387 -13.62 5.15 -16.58
CA ILE A 387 -14.08 3.80 -16.91
C ILE A 387 -15.47 3.61 -16.29
N SER A 388 -16.43 3.23 -17.13
CA SER A 388 -17.85 3.08 -16.78
C SER A 388 -18.20 1.65 -16.37
N PRO A 389 -19.14 1.44 -15.44
CA PRO A 389 -19.63 0.11 -15.05
C PRO A 389 -20.56 -0.56 -16.06
N PHE A 390 -20.99 0.13 -17.12
CA PHE A 390 -21.99 -0.40 -18.05
C PHE A 390 -21.41 -1.30 -19.14
N PHE A 391 -20.11 -1.21 -19.41
CA PHE A 391 -19.44 -1.92 -20.51
C PHE A 391 -18.43 -2.95 -20.00
N ASP A 392 -17.74 -3.62 -20.92
CA ASP A 392 -16.67 -4.56 -20.60
C ASP A 392 -15.46 -3.82 -20.04
N SER A 393 -14.74 -4.50 -19.16
CA SER A 393 -13.60 -3.99 -18.41
C SER A 393 -12.31 -3.87 -19.24
N MET A 394 -12.35 -4.12 -20.55
CA MET A 394 -11.17 -4.18 -21.40
C MET A 394 -10.55 -2.80 -21.63
N LEU A 395 -9.26 -2.67 -21.27
CA LEU A 395 -8.47 -1.46 -21.48
C LEU A 395 -7.66 -1.53 -22.77
N ALA A 396 -6.96 -2.63 -23.00
CA ALA A 396 -6.13 -2.84 -24.18
C ALA A 396 -5.89 -4.33 -24.43
N LYS A 397 -5.76 -4.70 -25.71
CA LYS A 397 -5.23 -6.00 -26.12
C LYS A 397 -3.77 -5.84 -26.48
N VAL A 398 -2.94 -6.72 -25.94
CA VAL A 398 -1.51 -6.76 -26.23
C VAL A 398 -1.23 -8.07 -26.93
N THR A 399 -0.69 -8.02 -28.14
CA THR A 399 -0.23 -9.19 -28.88
C THR A 399 1.28 -9.13 -29.01
N ALA A 400 1.98 -10.12 -28.46
CA ALA A 400 3.41 -10.29 -28.66
C ALA A 400 3.63 -11.37 -29.72
N SER A 401 4.64 -11.20 -30.58
CA SER A 401 5.08 -12.20 -31.55
C SER A 401 6.57 -12.47 -31.44
N GLY A 402 7.03 -13.63 -31.92
CA GLY A 402 8.43 -14.06 -31.82
C GLY A 402 8.70 -15.36 -32.59
N ARG A 403 9.99 -15.66 -32.81
CA ARG A 403 10.40 -16.86 -33.57
C ARG A 403 10.19 -18.17 -32.80
N THR A 404 10.22 -18.10 -31.48
CA THR A 404 10.03 -19.23 -30.56
C THR A 404 8.96 -18.86 -29.55
N PHE A 405 8.19 -19.85 -29.08
CA PHE A 405 7.13 -19.62 -28.09
C PHE A 405 7.67 -18.97 -26.82
N LYS A 406 8.78 -19.50 -26.27
CA LYS A 406 9.48 -18.90 -25.11
C LYS A 406 9.90 -17.45 -25.35
N GLY A 407 10.43 -17.13 -26.54
CA GLY A 407 10.82 -15.76 -26.88
C GLY A 407 9.62 -14.81 -26.97
N THR A 408 8.47 -15.30 -27.44
CA THR A 408 7.21 -14.55 -27.45
C THR A 408 6.71 -14.26 -26.03
N ILE A 409 6.75 -15.25 -25.13
CA ILE A 409 6.39 -15.09 -23.72
C ILE A 409 7.28 -14.04 -23.05
N GLN A 410 8.59 -14.11 -23.25
CA GLN A 410 9.54 -13.13 -22.69
C GLN A 410 9.22 -11.70 -23.16
N ARG A 411 8.84 -11.53 -24.42
CA ARG A 411 8.40 -10.22 -24.94
C ARG A 411 7.10 -9.76 -24.29
N MET A 412 6.10 -10.64 -24.18
CA MET A 412 4.84 -10.32 -23.51
C MET A 412 5.06 -9.90 -22.05
N ARG A 413 5.86 -10.66 -21.31
CA ARG A 413 6.22 -10.36 -19.92
C ARG A 413 6.88 -8.99 -19.79
N ARG A 414 7.86 -8.69 -20.64
CA ARG A 414 8.53 -7.38 -20.66
C ARG A 414 7.53 -6.25 -20.94
N THR A 415 6.63 -6.45 -21.89
CA THR A 415 5.58 -5.47 -22.24
C THR A 415 4.62 -5.23 -21.07
N LEU A 416 4.09 -6.28 -20.44
CA LEU A 416 3.23 -6.15 -19.25
C LEU A 416 3.95 -5.45 -18.08
N ALA A 417 5.22 -5.76 -17.87
CA ALA A 417 6.05 -5.12 -16.85
C ALA A 417 6.37 -3.65 -17.14
N GLU A 418 6.28 -3.19 -18.38
CA GLU A 418 6.45 -1.79 -18.80
C GLU A 418 5.15 -0.98 -18.74
N PHE A 419 3.97 -1.62 -18.89
CA PHE A 419 2.68 -0.95 -18.79
C PHE A 419 2.52 -0.24 -17.44
N ARG A 420 2.11 1.02 -17.46
CA ARG A 420 1.77 1.78 -16.25
C ARG A 420 0.36 2.32 -16.39
N ILE A 421 -0.58 1.65 -15.72
CA ILE A 421 -1.96 2.09 -15.58
C ILE A 421 -2.16 2.43 -14.10
N ARG A 422 -2.74 3.60 -13.84
CA ARG A 422 -3.02 4.13 -12.50
C ARG A 422 -4.40 4.76 -12.46
N GLY A 423 -5.01 4.73 -11.28
CA GLY A 423 -6.36 5.24 -11.05
C GLY A 423 -7.42 4.15 -11.02
N VAL A 424 -7.16 3.03 -11.70
CA VAL A 424 -7.94 1.78 -11.61
C VAL A 424 -6.99 0.59 -11.44
N LYS A 425 -7.49 -0.49 -10.82
CA LYS A 425 -6.85 -1.80 -10.75
C LYS A 425 -6.82 -2.46 -12.12
N THR A 426 -5.95 -3.45 -12.26
CA THR A 426 -5.79 -4.20 -13.51
C THR A 426 -5.42 -5.65 -13.24
N ASN A 427 -5.76 -6.55 -14.17
CA ASN A 427 -5.38 -7.95 -14.15
C ASN A 427 -3.90 -8.24 -14.54
N ILE A 428 -3.05 -7.22 -14.75
CA ILE A 428 -1.66 -7.39 -15.23
C ILE A 428 -0.83 -8.36 -14.37
N ALA A 429 -0.92 -8.27 -13.04
CA ALA A 429 -0.13 -9.14 -12.16
C ALA A 429 -0.52 -10.62 -12.31
N PHE A 430 -1.80 -10.89 -12.57
CA PHE A 430 -2.31 -12.23 -12.85
C PHE A 430 -1.79 -12.76 -14.19
N LEU A 431 -1.80 -11.91 -15.23
CA LEU A 431 -1.22 -12.27 -16.52
C LEU A 431 0.29 -12.54 -16.42
N GLU A 432 1.03 -11.72 -15.66
CA GLU A 432 2.45 -11.95 -15.38
C GLU A 432 2.66 -13.32 -14.72
N ASN A 433 1.95 -13.63 -13.62
CA ASN A 433 2.07 -14.92 -12.94
C ASN A 433 1.81 -16.13 -13.86
N ILE A 434 0.81 -16.06 -14.74
CA ILE A 434 0.53 -17.14 -15.70
C ILE A 434 1.70 -17.32 -16.67
N LEU A 435 2.22 -16.23 -17.24
CA LEU A 435 3.34 -16.28 -18.19
C LEU A 435 4.64 -16.77 -17.54
N ASP A 436 4.75 -16.67 -16.22
CA ASP A 436 5.87 -17.16 -15.42
C ASP A 436 5.80 -18.65 -15.16
N HIS A 437 4.58 -19.22 -15.16
CA HIS A 437 4.34 -20.61 -14.78
C HIS A 437 5.03 -21.60 -15.75
N PRO A 438 5.75 -22.63 -15.24
CA PRO A 438 6.46 -23.60 -16.07
C PRO A 438 5.56 -24.27 -17.12
N ASP A 439 4.38 -24.76 -16.72
CA ASP A 439 3.45 -25.44 -17.64
C ASP A 439 2.96 -24.52 -18.77
N PHE A 440 2.79 -23.22 -18.50
CA PHE A 440 2.47 -22.25 -19.55
C PHE A 440 3.65 -22.06 -20.50
N GLN A 441 4.88 -21.94 -19.98
CA GLN A 441 6.09 -21.77 -20.81
C GLN A 441 6.39 -22.98 -21.68
N GLU A 442 6.03 -24.18 -21.21
CA GLU A 442 6.17 -25.42 -21.95
C GLU A 442 5.03 -25.63 -22.96
N GLY A 443 3.87 -24.98 -22.79
CA GLY A 443 2.69 -25.14 -23.67
C GLY A 443 1.68 -26.20 -23.18
N ASN A 444 1.85 -26.68 -21.95
CA ASN A 444 1.03 -27.70 -21.29
C ASN A 444 -0.23 -27.08 -20.66
N ILE A 445 -1.00 -26.35 -21.47
CA ILE A 445 -2.19 -25.61 -21.00
C ILE A 445 -3.45 -26.41 -21.37
N THR A 446 -4.38 -26.53 -20.41
CA THR A 446 -5.73 -27.10 -20.61
C THR A 446 -6.78 -26.11 -20.09
N VAL A 447 -8.06 -26.37 -20.37
CA VAL A 447 -9.18 -25.57 -19.83
C VAL A 447 -9.20 -25.54 -18.30
N ASN A 448 -8.62 -26.54 -17.63
CA ASN A 448 -8.58 -26.65 -16.17
C ASN A 448 -7.36 -25.97 -15.53
N PHE A 449 -6.45 -25.38 -16.31
CA PHE A 449 -5.17 -24.82 -15.82
C PHE A 449 -5.33 -23.91 -14.58
N LEU A 450 -6.29 -22.98 -14.58
CA LEU A 450 -6.49 -22.08 -13.43
C LEU A 450 -7.09 -22.77 -12.20
N GLU A 451 -7.84 -23.86 -12.38
CA GLU A 451 -8.34 -24.68 -11.26
C GLU A 451 -7.20 -25.52 -10.64
N GLU A 452 -6.25 -25.96 -11.46
CA GLU A 452 -5.11 -26.79 -11.07
C GLU A 452 -3.97 -25.97 -10.42
N HIS A 453 -3.87 -24.68 -10.75
CA HIS A 453 -2.80 -23.78 -10.27
C HIS A 453 -3.35 -22.56 -9.53
N PRO A 454 -3.92 -22.70 -8.32
CA PRO A 454 -4.43 -21.56 -7.54
C PRO A 454 -3.33 -20.59 -7.08
N ASP A 455 -2.07 -21.01 -7.11
CA ASP A 455 -0.89 -20.20 -6.76
C ASP A 455 -0.70 -19.00 -7.69
N VAL A 456 -1.20 -19.05 -8.94
CA VAL A 456 -1.12 -17.90 -9.87
C VAL A 456 -1.94 -16.68 -9.39
N LEU A 457 -2.82 -16.87 -8.40
CA LEU A 457 -3.58 -15.79 -7.73
C LEU A 457 -2.84 -15.16 -6.53
N GLN A 458 -1.62 -15.60 -6.24
CA GLN A 458 -0.78 -15.01 -5.20
C GLN A 458 0.09 -13.90 -5.80
N PHE A 459 -0.19 -12.64 -5.44
CA PHE A 459 0.50 -11.49 -6.03
C PHE A 459 1.51 -10.85 -5.07
N PRO A 460 2.74 -10.56 -5.51
CA PRO A 460 3.61 -9.69 -4.74
C PRO A 460 3.03 -8.26 -4.76
N PRO A 461 3.00 -7.54 -3.62
CA PRO A 461 2.51 -6.16 -3.60
C PRO A 461 3.43 -5.25 -4.44
N LYS A 462 2.86 -4.63 -5.47
CA LYS A 462 3.55 -3.63 -6.30
C LYS A 462 3.78 -2.35 -5.50
N LEU A 463 4.99 -1.81 -5.59
CA LEU A 463 5.39 -0.57 -4.91
C LEU A 463 4.95 0.65 -5.73
N ASP A 464 3.96 1.40 -5.25
CA ASP A 464 3.49 2.65 -5.88
C ASP A 464 4.08 3.91 -5.23
N ARG A 465 5.41 3.90 -4.99
CA ARG A 465 6.12 4.92 -4.19
C ARG A 465 5.88 6.35 -4.70
N GLY A 466 5.96 6.57 -6.02
CA GLY A 466 5.80 7.89 -6.63
C GLY A 466 4.42 8.50 -6.38
N THR A 467 3.34 7.75 -6.67
CA THR A 467 1.98 8.22 -6.44
C THR A 467 1.72 8.50 -4.96
N ARG A 468 2.21 7.63 -4.06
CA ARG A 468 2.01 7.81 -2.62
C ARG A 468 2.72 9.04 -2.05
N ILE A 469 3.94 9.34 -2.52
CA ILE A 469 4.64 10.59 -2.21
C ILE A 469 3.86 11.81 -2.73
N LEU A 470 3.33 11.75 -3.96
CA LEU A 470 2.50 12.83 -4.50
C LEU A 470 1.21 13.02 -3.68
N LYS A 471 0.61 11.94 -3.15
CA LYS A 471 -0.55 12.04 -2.25
C LYS A 471 -0.21 12.78 -0.96
N TYR A 472 0.95 12.49 -0.36
CA TYR A 472 1.39 13.21 0.84
C TYR A 472 1.65 14.69 0.54
N LEU A 473 2.36 14.98 -0.56
CA LEU A 473 2.59 16.36 -0.98
C LEU A 473 1.28 17.10 -1.27
N ALA A 474 0.31 16.44 -1.91
CA ALA A 474 -1.02 17.00 -2.14
C ALA A 474 -1.72 17.33 -0.81
N GLU A 475 -1.69 16.39 0.14
CA GLU A 475 -2.25 16.55 1.49
C GLU A 475 -1.67 17.78 2.19
N VAL A 476 -0.33 17.91 2.23
CA VAL A 476 0.32 19.06 2.88
C VAL A 476 0.05 20.36 2.13
N CYS A 477 0.01 20.35 0.79
CA CYS A 477 -0.27 21.56 0.01
C CYS A 477 -1.72 22.06 0.18
N VAL A 478 -2.68 21.15 0.36
CA VAL A 478 -4.11 21.50 0.49
C VAL A 478 -4.50 21.76 1.95
N ASN A 479 -4.10 20.87 2.86
CA ASN A 479 -4.56 20.86 4.26
C ASN A 479 -3.51 21.36 5.25
N GLY A 480 -2.26 21.58 4.82
CA GLY A 480 -1.14 21.87 5.71
C GLY A 480 -0.66 20.63 6.48
N ASN A 481 0.46 20.78 7.19
CA ASN A 481 0.92 19.78 8.14
C ASN A 481 0.30 20.04 9.53
N PRO A 482 -0.35 19.05 10.17
CA PRO A 482 -1.07 19.25 11.44
C PRO A 482 -0.17 19.70 12.61
N ASP A 483 1.14 19.41 12.56
CA ASP A 483 2.11 19.80 13.59
C ASP A 483 2.64 21.24 13.39
N VAL A 484 2.42 21.84 12.22
CA VAL A 484 2.90 23.19 11.89
C VAL A 484 1.70 24.11 11.66
N LYS A 485 1.23 24.73 12.74
CA LYS A 485 0.14 25.70 12.70
C LYS A 485 0.70 27.12 12.63
N ASN A 486 0.21 27.92 11.68
CA ASN A 486 0.58 29.34 11.50
C ASN A 486 2.08 29.56 11.24
N TYR A 487 2.55 29.22 10.03
CA TYR A 487 3.91 29.50 9.56
C TYR A 487 3.93 30.69 8.59
N ASP A 488 5.12 31.20 8.29
CA ASP A 488 5.31 32.26 7.29
C ASP A 488 5.49 31.61 5.91
N PRO A 489 4.49 31.72 5.00
CA PRO A 489 4.58 31.11 3.67
C PRO A 489 5.65 31.75 2.77
N ASN A 490 6.17 32.92 3.15
CA ASN A 490 7.21 33.63 2.40
C ASN A 490 8.62 33.38 2.93
N LYS A 491 8.78 32.60 4.02
CA LYS A 491 10.10 32.29 4.56
C LYS A 491 10.88 31.45 3.55
N LYS A 492 12.07 31.93 3.18
CA LYS A 492 13.03 31.19 2.34
C LYS A 492 14.06 30.54 3.23
N PHE A 493 14.32 29.26 2.98
CA PHE A 493 15.35 28.50 3.68
C PHE A 493 16.64 28.49 2.88
N ILE A 494 17.75 28.75 3.54
CA ILE A 494 19.09 28.62 2.93
C ILE A 494 19.37 27.13 2.74
N THR A 495 19.94 26.75 1.59
CA THR A 495 20.37 25.36 1.38
C THR A 495 21.61 25.09 2.24
N PRO A 496 21.56 24.14 3.19
CA PRO A 496 22.69 23.87 4.07
C PRO A 496 23.89 23.34 3.27
N ILE A 497 25.09 23.86 3.55
CA ILE A 497 26.35 23.37 2.97
C ILE A 497 26.82 22.18 3.78
N ILE A 498 27.01 21.04 3.13
CA ILE A 498 27.52 19.82 3.77
C ILE A 498 29.05 19.94 3.86
N PRO A 499 29.68 19.79 5.03
CA PRO A 499 31.14 19.78 5.15
C PRO A 499 31.77 18.68 4.30
N ASP A 500 32.86 19.00 3.60
CA ASP A 500 33.50 18.10 2.64
C ASP A 500 34.04 16.82 3.30
N TYR A 501 33.92 15.70 2.57
CA TYR A 501 34.47 14.41 2.93
C TYR A 501 34.66 13.55 1.66
N ASP A 502 35.55 12.57 1.74
CA ASP A 502 35.76 11.59 0.67
C ASP A 502 34.85 10.38 0.89
N ALA A 503 33.83 10.25 0.04
CA ALA A 503 32.82 9.19 0.13
C ALA A 503 33.37 7.78 -0.16
N ASP A 504 34.52 7.67 -0.84
CA ASP A 504 35.17 6.38 -1.14
C ASP A 504 36.16 5.96 -0.04
N LYS A 505 36.47 6.86 0.89
CA LYS A 505 37.44 6.63 1.96
C LYS A 505 36.76 6.19 3.26
N ILE A 506 37.15 5.01 3.74
CA ILE A 506 36.74 4.49 5.05
C ILE A 506 37.25 5.43 6.15
N PRO A 507 36.39 5.85 7.10
CA PRO A 507 36.81 6.66 8.25
C PRO A 507 37.94 5.98 9.06
N ALA A 508 38.80 6.80 9.70
CA ALA A 508 39.84 6.28 10.58
C ALA A 508 39.21 5.53 11.76
N LYS A 509 39.91 4.49 12.26
CA LYS A 509 39.46 3.73 13.44
C LYS A 509 39.22 4.69 14.63
N GLY A 510 38.06 4.57 15.26
CA GLY A 510 37.67 5.36 16.42
C GLY A 510 37.31 4.48 17.61
N THR A 511 36.52 5.04 18.54
CA THR A 511 36.10 4.39 19.78
C THR A 511 35.28 3.11 19.55
N LYS A 512 34.56 2.99 18.43
CA LYS A 512 33.83 1.76 18.09
C LYS A 512 34.77 0.59 17.85
N GLN A 513 35.82 0.77 17.05
CA GLN A 513 36.79 -0.28 16.80
C GLN A 513 37.53 -0.65 18.09
N LEU A 514 37.79 0.35 18.94
CA LEU A 514 38.43 0.10 20.22
C LEU A 514 37.55 -0.75 21.16
N LEU A 515 36.24 -0.50 21.21
CA LEU A 515 35.29 -1.35 21.95
C LEU A 515 35.28 -2.78 21.39
N ASP A 516 35.25 -2.94 20.06
CA ASP A 516 35.25 -4.26 19.42
C ASP A 516 36.53 -5.06 19.70
N GLU A 517 37.67 -4.37 19.78
CA GLU A 517 38.98 -4.98 20.04
C GLU A 517 39.20 -5.30 21.53
N LEU A 518 38.73 -4.43 22.45
CA LEU A 518 39.00 -4.56 23.89
C LEU A 518 37.89 -5.29 24.66
N GLY A 519 36.65 -5.22 24.20
CA GLY A 519 35.47 -5.51 25.02
C GLY A 519 35.19 -4.41 26.07
N PRO A 520 33.98 -4.37 26.65
CA PRO A 520 33.52 -3.23 27.44
C PRO A 520 34.28 -3.04 28.76
N GLU A 521 34.76 -4.09 29.42
CA GLU A 521 35.54 -3.98 30.67
C GLU A 521 36.90 -3.30 30.44
N LYS A 522 37.67 -3.77 29.47
CA LYS A 522 38.99 -3.18 29.16
C LYS A 522 38.83 -1.82 28.50
N PHE A 523 37.75 -1.59 27.77
CA PHE A 523 37.40 -0.28 27.25
C PHE A 523 37.15 0.73 28.38
N ALA A 524 36.41 0.36 29.43
CA ALA A 524 36.20 1.23 30.59
C ALA A 524 37.53 1.56 31.32
N GLN A 525 38.42 0.58 31.45
CA GLN A 525 39.77 0.80 32.00
C GLN A 525 40.61 1.74 31.11
N TRP A 526 40.54 1.56 29.79
CA TRP A 526 41.17 2.47 28.83
C TRP A 526 40.65 3.89 28.99
N LEU A 527 39.33 4.07 29.08
CA LEU A 527 38.69 5.37 29.22
C LEU A 527 39.17 6.07 30.50
N LYS A 528 39.18 5.37 31.63
CA LYS A 528 39.68 5.89 32.92
C LYS A 528 41.16 6.28 32.90
N SER A 529 41.95 5.61 32.06
CA SER A 529 43.40 5.91 31.93
C SER A 529 43.68 7.16 31.09
N GLN A 530 42.68 7.69 30.39
CA GLN A 530 42.86 8.91 29.60
C GLN A 530 43.04 10.11 30.51
N LYS A 531 44.05 10.92 30.21
CA LYS A 531 44.23 12.22 30.85
C LYS A 531 43.34 13.31 30.23
N GLN A 532 42.99 13.11 28.97
CA GLN A 532 42.21 14.03 28.15
C GLN A 532 40.73 13.79 28.42
N VAL A 533 39.92 14.84 28.40
CA VAL A 533 38.47 14.66 28.52
C VAL A 533 37.91 14.18 27.17
N MET A 534 37.05 13.18 27.21
CA MET A 534 36.39 12.67 26.03
C MET A 534 35.02 13.34 25.84
N PHE A 535 34.54 13.45 24.60
CA PHE A 535 33.31 14.19 24.28
C PHE A 535 32.25 13.29 23.64
N THR A 536 31.03 13.34 24.19
CA THR A 536 29.83 12.82 23.55
C THR A 536 29.08 13.96 22.88
N ASP A 537 28.83 13.87 21.58
CA ASP A 537 28.01 14.86 20.86
C ASP A 537 26.53 14.46 20.91
N THR A 538 25.68 15.34 21.46
CA THR A 538 24.24 15.13 21.64
C THR A 538 23.39 15.81 20.58
N THR A 539 24.01 16.43 19.56
CA THR A 539 23.32 17.20 18.51
C THR A 539 22.21 16.39 17.82
N MET A 540 22.44 15.09 17.63
CA MET A 540 21.54 14.17 16.93
C MET A 540 20.44 13.55 17.82
N ARG A 541 20.41 13.86 19.13
CA ARG A 541 19.39 13.35 20.08
C ARG A 541 18.92 14.42 21.05
N ASP A 542 19.70 14.72 22.10
CA ASP A 542 19.20 15.55 23.20
C ASP A 542 19.08 17.04 22.86
N ALA A 543 19.95 17.54 21.98
CA ALA A 543 19.94 18.93 21.58
C ALA A 543 18.62 19.32 20.91
N HIS A 544 18.23 18.58 19.87
CA HIS A 544 16.96 18.84 19.18
C HIS A 544 15.74 18.39 19.99
N GLN A 545 15.87 17.42 20.91
CA GLN A 545 14.84 17.13 21.89
C GLN A 545 14.56 18.34 22.80
N SER A 546 15.62 19.05 23.20
CA SER A 546 15.53 20.20 24.10
C SER A 546 15.15 21.51 23.41
N LEU A 547 15.59 21.71 22.17
CA LEU A 547 15.40 22.96 21.43
C LEU A 547 14.21 22.93 20.48
N LEU A 548 13.96 21.79 19.83
CA LEU A 548 13.11 21.66 18.64
C LEU A 548 12.03 20.57 18.80
N ALA A 549 11.62 20.29 20.03
CA ALA A 549 10.62 19.27 20.36
C ALA A 549 10.89 17.89 19.69
N THR A 550 12.17 17.52 19.55
CA THR A 550 12.61 16.25 18.95
C THR A 550 12.27 16.09 17.46
N ARG A 551 12.03 17.19 16.73
CA ARG A 551 11.50 17.12 15.35
C ARG A 551 12.53 16.91 14.26
N VAL A 552 13.83 16.89 14.58
CA VAL A 552 14.88 16.70 13.55
C VAL A 552 14.73 15.33 12.89
N ARG A 553 14.66 15.34 11.56
CA ARG A 553 14.34 14.18 10.70
C ARG A 553 15.57 13.42 10.25
N THR A 554 15.40 12.14 9.93
CA THR A 554 16.47 11.27 9.44
C THR A 554 17.19 11.85 8.22
N THR A 555 16.45 12.50 7.30
CA THR A 555 17.04 13.08 6.08
C THR A 555 18.11 14.14 6.35
N ASP A 556 17.97 14.92 7.42
CA ASP A 556 18.94 15.98 7.75
C ASP A 556 20.11 15.41 8.55
N LEU A 557 19.85 14.46 9.46
CA LEU A 557 20.91 13.73 10.17
C LEU A 557 21.87 13.03 9.18
N MET A 558 21.31 12.35 8.18
CA MET A 558 22.08 11.53 7.23
C MET A 558 22.95 12.35 6.27
N LYS A 559 22.63 13.62 6.01
CA LYS A 559 23.43 14.46 5.10
C LYS A 559 24.83 14.75 5.65
N VAL A 560 25.01 14.72 6.97
CA VAL A 560 26.28 15.06 7.63
C VAL A 560 26.93 13.91 8.38
N ALA A 561 26.21 12.82 8.65
CA ALA A 561 26.70 11.70 9.45
C ALA A 561 28.05 11.12 8.95
N ALA A 562 28.15 10.77 7.67
CA ALA A 562 29.39 10.20 7.11
C ALA A 562 30.56 11.20 7.13
N SER A 563 30.28 12.46 6.82
CA SER A 563 31.27 13.53 6.87
C SER A 563 31.79 13.74 8.30
N TYR A 564 30.90 13.73 9.29
CA TYR A 564 31.27 13.90 10.70
C TYR A 564 32.18 12.76 11.16
N ALA A 565 31.80 11.52 10.87
CA ALA A 565 32.59 10.33 11.21
C ALA A 565 34.01 10.33 10.63
N GLN A 566 34.18 10.86 9.41
CA GLN A 566 35.50 10.97 8.79
C GLN A 566 36.35 12.10 9.38
N ASN A 567 35.73 13.24 9.70
CA ASN A 567 36.44 14.44 10.19
C ASN A 567 36.72 14.40 11.71
N HIS A 568 35.92 13.67 12.49
CA HIS A 568 35.99 13.64 13.96
C HIS A 568 36.03 12.21 14.53
N PRO A 569 36.94 11.33 14.08
CA PRO A 569 37.01 9.94 14.54
C PRO A 569 37.32 9.79 16.04
N GLN A 570 37.86 10.83 16.69
CA GLN A 570 38.22 10.87 18.11
C GLN A 570 37.02 11.10 19.06
N THR A 571 35.83 11.38 18.54
CA THR A 571 34.61 11.53 19.36
C THR A 571 34.34 10.27 20.17
N PHE A 572 34.04 10.42 21.47
CA PHE A 572 33.75 9.29 22.35
C PHE A 572 32.54 8.50 21.83
N SER A 573 31.40 9.19 21.75
CA SER A 573 30.17 8.66 21.21
C SER A 573 29.35 9.76 20.54
N MET A 574 28.49 9.37 19.59
CA MET A 574 27.40 10.20 19.10
C MET A 574 26.12 9.71 19.77
N GLU A 575 25.48 10.58 20.54
CA GLU A 575 24.16 10.26 21.08
C GLU A 575 23.09 10.52 20.01
N VAL A 576 22.49 9.44 19.51
CA VAL A 576 21.65 9.47 18.30
C VAL A 576 20.27 8.87 18.51
N TRP A 577 20.03 8.22 19.65
CA TRP A 577 18.85 7.37 19.83
C TRP A 577 18.31 7.33 21.26
N GLY A 578 17.14 6.73 21.43
CA GLY A 578 16.44 6.68 22.71
C GLY A 578 15.86 8.03 23.11
N GLY A 579 15.53 8.20 24.39
CA GLY A 579 14.75 9.34 24.86
C GLY A 579 13.42 9.46 24.09
N ALA A 580 13.04 10.67 23.67
CA ALA A 580 11.79 10.89 22.94
C ALA A 580 11.85 10.52 21.45
N THR A 581 13.05 10.28 20.89
CA THR A 581 13.22 10.10 19.44
C THR A 581 12.45 8.92 18.88
N PHE A 582 12.31 7.83 19.65
CA PHE A 582 11.65 6.61 19.21
C PHE A 582 10.15 6.81 18.93
N ASP A 583 9.42 7.38 19.88
CA ASP A 583 7.99 7.72 19.74
C ASP A 583 7.79 8.84 18.72
N VAL A 584 8.60 9.91 18.79
CA VAL A 584 8.43 11.09 17.92
C VAL A 584 8.68 10.77 16.45
N ALA A 585 9.67 9.91 16.15
CA ALA A 585 9.93 9.45 14.79
C ALA A 585 8.67 8.82 14.16
N MET A 586 8.01 7.91 14.87
CA MET A 586 6.80 7.25 14.36
C MET A 586 5.58 8.18 14.39
N ARG A 587 5.36 8.90 15.50
CA ARG A 587 4.13 9.64 15.77
C ARG A 587 3.98 10.91 14.94
N PHE A 588 5.07 11.67 14.79
CA PHE A 588 5.03 13.02 14.21
C PHE A 588 5.80 13.10 12.90
N LEU A 589 6.90 12.35 12.78
CA LEU A 589 7.74 12.38 11.59
C LEU A 589 7.38 11.26 10.58
N TYR A 590 6.55 10.31 11.01
CA TYR A 590 6.12 9.13 10.26
C TYR A 590 7.29 8.37 9.61
N GLU A 591 8.38 8.21 10.37
CA GLU A 591 9.56 7.48 9.97
C GLU A 591 9.94 6.42 11.01
N ASP A 592 10.68 5.40 10.56
CA ASP A 592 11.06 4.27 11.39
C ASP A 592 12.33 4.61 12.21
N PRO A 593 12.26 4.66 13.56
CA PRO A 593 13.43 4.91 14.38
C PRO A 593 14.51 3.84 14.18
N TRP A 594 14.14 2.57 13.96
CA TRP A 594 15.11 1.48 13.77
C TRP A 594 15.90 1.70 12.48
N LYS A 595 15.22 2.08 11.41
CA LYS A 595 15.88 2.42 10.15
C LYS A 595 16.82 3.61 10.31
N ARG A 596 16.44 4.62 11.09
CA ARG A 596 17.34 5.74 11.43
C ARG A 596 18.63 5.24 12.11
N LEU A 597 18.53 4.36 13.12
CA LEU A 597 19.71 3.81 13.80
C LEU A 597 20.62 3.05 12.83
N GLN A 598 20.04 2.15 12.02
CA GLN A 598 20.80 1.36 11.03
C GLN A 598 21.54 2.25 10.03
N LEU A 599 20.87 3.29 9.51
CA LEU A 599 21.47 4.22 8.57
C LEU A 599 22.61 5.03 9.21
N LEU A 600 22.42 5.51 10.44
CA LEU A 600 23.46 6.22 11.18
C LEU A 600 24.65 5.31 11.51
N ARG A 601 24.41 4.05 11.84
CA ARG A 601 25.46 3.04 12.06
C ARG A 601 26.30 2.80 10.82
N GLU A 602 25.64 2.68 9.66
CA GLU A 602 26.31 2.52 8.36
C GLU A 602 27.14 3.75 8.01
N ALA A 603 26.60 4.96 8.24
CA ALA A 603 27.30 6.21 7.93
C ALA A 603 28.43 6.55 8.91
N MET A 604 28.32 6.15 10.17
CA MET A 604 29.30 6.47 11.21
C MET A 604 29.95 5.20 11.79
N PRO A 605 30.63 4.35 11.00
CA PRO A 605 31.07 3.01 11.42
C PRO A 605 32.17 2.99 12.50
N ASN A 606 32.79 4.13 12.80
CA ASN A 606 33.98 4.25 13.64
C ASN A 606 33.74 4.90 15.02
N ILE A 607 32.59 5.55 15.21
CA ILE A 607 32.23 6.21 16.47
C ILE A 607 31.21 5.33 17.23
N LEU A 608 31.28 5.30 18.56
CA LEU A 608 30.25 4.65 19.37
C LEU A 608 28.91 5.36 19.19
N LEU A 609 27.84 4.61 18.97
CA LEU A 609 26.48 5.16 18.99
C LEU A 609 25.88 4.97 20.39
N GLN A 610 25.40 6.06 20.96
CA GLN A 610 24.83 6.08 22.30
C GLN A 610 23.32 6.32 22.26
N MET A 611 22.59 5.65 23.16
CA MET A 611 21.19 5.91 23.43
C MET A 611 20.90 6.18 24.90
N LEU A 612 19.83 6.94 25.14
CA LEU A 612 19.22 7.08 26.46
C LEU A 612 18.10 6.03 26.64
N LEU A 613 18.25 5.15 27.64
CA LEU A 613 17.34 4.04 27.95
C LEU A 613 16.79 4.18 29.37
N ARG A 614 15.47 4.02 29.55
CA ARG A 614 14.85 3.95 30.88
C ARG A 614 14.83 2.51 31.38
N GLY A 615 15.35 2.26 32.58
CA GLY A 615 15.62 0.92 33.14
C GLY A 615 14.49 -0.09 32.97
N SER A 616 13.32 0.17 33.54
CA SER A 616 12.18 -0.76 33.51
C SER A 616 11.27 -0.63 32.29
N ASN A 617 11.53 0.33 31.40
CA ASN A 617 10.58 0.72 30.36
C ASN A 617 11.17 0.83 28.95
N ALA A 618 12.48 0.58 28.80
CA ALA A 618 13.25 0.86 27.60
C ALA A 618 13.03 2.29 27.10
N VAL A 619 12.24 2.46 26.04
CA VAL A 619 11.91 3.76 25.43
C VAL A 619 10.43 4.15 25.58
N GLY A 620 9.61 3.34 26.26
CA GLY A 620 8.16 3.53 26.36
C GLY A 620 7.70 4.52 27.44
N TYR A 621 6.40 4.52 27.78
CA TYR A 621 5.79 5.39 28.82
C TYR A 621 5.18 4.63 30.02
N THR A 622 5.10 3.30 29.95
CA THR A 622 4.60 2.43 31.03
C THR A 622 5.60 1.32 31.31
N SER A 623 5.49 0.65 32.44
CA SER A 623 6.32 -0.50 32.80
C SER A 623 5.99 -1.70 31.90
N TYR A 624 7.00 -2.49 31.56
CA TYR A 624 6.89 -3.63 30.64
C TYR A 624 7.47 -4.90 31.29
N PRO A 625 7.06 -6.10 30.86
CA PRO A 625 7.69 -7.34 31.30
C PRO A 625 9.20 -7.34 31.00
N ASP A 626 9.99 -7.93 31.89
CA ASP A 626 11.45 -7.92 31.79
C ASP A 626 11.93 -8.48 30.44
N ASN A 627 11.35 -9.59 29.97
CA ASN A 627 11.74 -10.21 28.71
C ASN A 627 11.50 -9.30 27.47
N LEU A 628 10.57 -8.34 27.54
CA LEU A 628 10.39 -7.35 26.49
C LEU A 628 11.51 -6.30 26.49
N VAL A 629 11.90 -5.82 27.67
CA VAL A 629 13.01 -4.88 27.84
C VAL A 629 14.32 -5.52 27.41
N GLU A 630 14.56 -6.76 27.84
CA GLU A 630 15.71 -7.56 27.46
C GLU A 630 15.81 -7.69 25.94
N LYS A 631 14.71 -8.10 25.28
CA LYS A 631 14.68 -8.28 23.84
C LYS A 631 14.90 -6.96 23.09
N PHE A 632 14.37 -5.85 23.59
CA PHE A 632 14.60 -4.54 23.01
C PHE A 632 16.08 -4.15 23.03
N ILE A 633 16.78 -4.38 24.15
CA ILE A 633 18.21 -4.10 24.29
C ILE A 633 19.03 -4.95 23.31
N GLU A 634 18.73 -6.25 23.21
CA GLU A 634 19.41 -7.15 22.27
C GLU A 634 19.26 -6.68 20.82
N GLU A 635 18.04 -6.30 20.40
CA GLU A 635 17.79 -5.80 19.05
C GLU A 635 18.40 -4.40 18.83
N ALA A 636 18.38 -3.51 19.82
CA ALA A 636 19.04 -2.20 19.74
C ALA A 636 20.56 -2.35 19.51
N TRP A 637 21.20 -3.28 20.22
CA TRP A 637 22.62 -3.57 20.02
C TRP A 637 22.90 -4.15 18.62
N LYS A 638 22.14 -5.16 18.19
CA LYS A 638 22.29 -5.76 16.83
C LYS A 638 22.15 -4.75 15.70
N ASN A 639 21.31 -3.73 15.90
CA ASN A 639 21.05 -2.69 14.90
C ASN A 639 22.01 -1.50 14.97
N GLY A 640 22.96 -1.49 15.92
CA GLY A 640 24.11 -0.59 15.91
C GLY A 640 24.30 0.28 17.14
N ASN A 641 23.48 0.16 18.19
CA ASN A 641 23.69 0.89 19.45
C ASN A 641 24.80 0.24 20.28
N ASP A 642 25.76 1.05 20.75
CA ASP A 642 26.93 0.56 21.47
C ASP A 642 26.90 0.93 22.96
N VAL A 643 26.44 2.13 23.29
CA VAL A 643 26.37 2.64 24.67
C VAL A 643 24.91 2.79 25.10
N PHE A 644 24.56 2.15 26.22
CA PHE A 644 23.23 2.22 26.80
C PHE A 644 23.32 3.05 28.08
N ARG A 645 22.93 4.33 28.01
CA ARG A 645 22.78 5.19 29.19
C ARG A 645 21.47 4.84 29.88
N ILE A 646 21.55 3.98 30.88
CA ILE A 646 20.42 3.42 31.63
C ILE A 646 20.12 4.31 32.82
N PHE A 647 18.92 4.88 32.88
CA PHE A 647 18.49 5.70 34.00
C PHE A 647 17.11 5.29 34.52
N ASP A 648 16.81 5.66 35.76
CA ASP A 648 15.47 5.59 36.34
C ASP A 648 14.97 7.00 36.68
N SER A 649 13.67 7.26 36.48
CA SER A 649 13.13 8.60 36.71
C SER A 649 13.09 9.06 38.17
N LEU A 650 13.31 8.12 39.10
CA LEU A 650 13.30 8.32 40.55
C LEU A 650 14.63 7.87 41.21
N ASN A 651 15.66 7.58 40.40
CA ASN A 651 16.92 6.95 40.83
C ASN A 651 16.74 5.62 41.58
N TRP A 652 15.70 4.86 41.26
CA TRP A 652 15.48 3.57 41.89
C TRP A 652 16.36 2.49 41.24
N VAL A 653 17.40 2.05 41.94
CA VAL A 653 18.39 1.09 41.40
C VAL A 653 17.75 -0.22 40.95
N ASP A 654 16.76 -0.73 41.68
CA ASP A 654 16.13 -2.02 41.38
C ASP A 654 15.48 -2.03 39.99
N SER A 655 14.97 -0.90 39.50
CA SER A 655 14.35 -0.80 38.17
C SER A 655 15.38 -0.79 37.02
N MET A 656 16.66 -0.56 37.33
CA MET A 656 17.75 -0.54 36.34
C MET A 656 18.48 -1.88 36.21
N LEU A 657 18.38 -2.75 37.23
CA LEU A 657 19.15 -4.00 37.30
C LEU A 657 18.98 -4.90 36.08
N VAL A 658 17.74 -5.09 35.61
CA VAL A 658 17.43 -5.92 34.43
C VAL A 658 18.15 -5.39 33.20
N SER A 659 18.06 -4.09 32.95
CA SER A 659 18.70 -3.44 31.80
C SER A 659 20.23 -3.52 31.88
N ILE A 660 20.83 -3.22 33.05
CA ILE A 660 22.28 -3.28 33.24
C ILE A 660 22.78 -4.69 32.98
N LYS A 661 22.15 -5.68 33.62
CA LYS A 661 22.49 -7.10 33.46
C LYS A 661 22.37 -7.56 32.01
N THR A 662 21.31 -7.17 31.31
CA THR A 662 21.10 -7.56 29.92
C THR A 662 22.22 -7.03 29.01
N VAL A 663 22.57 -5.75 29.15
CA VAL A 663 23.65 -5.17 28.34
C VAL A 663 24.96 -5.90 28.61
N ARG A 664 25.28 -6.19 29.87
CA ARG A 664 26.50 -6.92 30.25
C ARG A 664 26.55 -8.35 29.73
N GLU A 665 25.46 -9.10 29.87
CA GLU A 665 25.46 -10.56 29.69
C GLU A 665 25.03 -11.01 28.29
N ARG A 666 24.25 -10.19 27.57
CA ARG A 666 23.63 -10.57 26.28
C ARG A 666 24.06 -9.69 25.12
N THR A 667 24.94 -8.71 25.34
CA THR A 667 25.45 -7.82 24.30
C THR A 667 26.96 -7.60 24.44
N GLY A 668 27.60 -7.07 23.41
CA GLY A 668 28.97 -6.55 23.48
C GLY A 668 29.05 -5.04 23.78
N GLY A 669 27.94 -4.44 24.22
CA GLY A 669 27.82 -2.99 24.46
C GLY A 669 28.26 -2.55 25.86
N ILE A 670 28.18 -1.24 26.08
CA ILE A 670 28.55 -0.57 27.33
C ILE A 670 27.28 -0.21 28.12
N ALA A 671 27.13 -0.82 29.28
CA ALA A 671 26.15 -0.41 30.29
C ALA A 671 26.65 0.83 31.04
N GLU A 672 26.08 2.00 30.74
CA GLU A 672 26.34 3.25 31.44
C GLU A 672 25.17 3.55 32.39
N ALA A 673 25.36 3.35 33.70
CA ALA A 673 24.28 3.55 34.67
C ALA A 673 24.24 4.99 35.16
N ALA A 674 23.08 5.65 35.07
CA ALA A 674 22.94 7.07 35.30
C ALA A 674 22.22 7.40 36.61
N ILE A 675 22.79 8.35 37.36
CA ILE A 675 22.14 9.01 38.49
C ILE A 675 21.58 10.35 38.00
N SER A 676 20.27 10.55 38.12
CA SER A 676 19.66 11.84 37.84
C SER A 676 19.91 12.81 39.00
N TYR A 677 20.53 13.95 38.71
CA TYR A 677 20.89 14.95 39.71
C TYR A 677 19.72 15.91 39.97
N THR A 678 19.41 16.15 41.25
CA THR A 678 18.39 17.12 41.69
C THR A 678 18.79 17.75 43.03
N GLY A 679 18.17 18.87 43.37
CA GLY A 679 18.54 19.59 44.58
C GLY A 679 19.89 20.31 44.46
N ASP A 680 20.50 20.55 45.62
CA ASP A 680 21.80 21.22 45.73
C ASP A 680 22.59 20.63 46.90
N ILE A 681 23.64 19.87 46.59
CA ILE A 681 24.48 19.24 47.62
C ILE A 681 25.24 20.25 48.50
N LEU A 682 25.27 21.52 48.11
CA LEU A 682 25.88 22.60 48.89
C LEU A 682 24.86 23.33 49.78
N ASP A 683 23.55 23.09 49.63
CA ASP A 683 22.53 23.71 50.47
C ASP A 683 22.32 22.88 51.75
N PRO A 684 22.70 23.39 52.93
CA PRO A 684 22.55 22.65 54.18
C PRO A 684 21.07 22.44 54.58
N ASN A 685 20.13 23.18 53.98
CA ASN A 685 18.70 23.08 54.29
C ASN A 685 17.98 22.01 53.45
N ARG A 686 18.54 21.60 52.31
CA ARG A 686 17.98 20.54 51.45
C ARG A 686 18.69 19.22 51.70
N THR A 687 18.35 18.56 52.82
CA THR A 687 19.06 17.38 53.31
C THR A 687 18.69 16.06 52.61
N LYS A 688 17.60 16.03 51.83
CA LYS A 688 17.09 14.80 51.17
C LYS A 688 18.07 14.26 50.12
N TYR A 689 18.56 15.12 49.24
CA TYR A 689 19.49 14.78 48.15
C TYR A 689 20.88 15.35 48.45
N ASN A 690 21.46 14.93 49.57
CA ASN A 690 22.78 15.35 49.99
C ASN A 690 23.90 14.59 49.25
N LEU A 691 25.16 14.94 49.52
CA LEU A 691 26.31 14.27 48.90
C LEU A 691 26.33 12.75 49.14
N GLN A 692 26.03 12.29 50.36
CA GLN A 692 26.06 10.87 50.72
C GLN A 692 25.07 10.04 49.89
N TYR A 693 23.88 10.58 49.62
CA TYR A 693 22.88 9.95 48.75
C TYR A 693 23.47 9.60 47.37
N TYR A 694 24.23 10.51 46.76
CA TYR A 694 24.86 10.28 45.46
C TYR A 694 25.99 9.26 45.53
N LEU A 695 26.79 9.27 46.60
CA LEU A 695 27.86 8.29 46.81
C LEU A 695 27.31 6.88 47.02
N ASP A 696 26.23 6.74 47.78
CA ASP A 696 25.58 5.45 48.02
C ASP A 696 24.96 4.86 46.74
N LEU A 697 24.33 5.71 45.92
CA LEU A 697 23.80 5.30 44.63
C LEU A 697 24.91 4.87 43.67
N ALA A 698 26.02 5.62 43.62
CA ALA A 698 27.15 5.31 42.75
C ALA A 698 27.73 3.92 43.06
N ARG A 699 27.94 3.60 44.35
CA ARG A 699 28.41 2.27 44.77
C ARG A 699 27.44 1.16 44.38
N LYS A 700 26.14 1.37 44.61
CA LYS A 700 25.11 0.38 44.22
C LYS A 700 25.09 0.12 42.71
N LEU A 701 25.31 1.14 41.90
CA LEU A 701 25.34 1.02 40.44
C LEU A 701 26.62 0.34 39.94
N GLU A 702 27.75 0.61 40.57
CA GLU A 702 28.99 -0.12 40.31
C GLU A 702 28.86 -1.60 40.69
N ASP A 703 28.30 -1.89 41.88
CA ASP A 703 28.02 -3.26 42.34
C ASP A 703 27.04 -3.99 41.40
N ALA A 704 26.11 -3.27 40.78
CA ALA A 704 25.20 -3.79 39.76
C ALA A 704 25.90 -4.11 38.43
N GLY A 705 27.17 -3.74 38.27
CA GLY A 705 28.00 -4.01 37.10
C GLY A 705 27.98 -2.89 36.05
N ALA A 706 27.68 -1.65 36.40
CA ALA A 706 27.86 -0.54 35.46
C ALA A 706 29.32 -0.49 34.97
N HIS A 707 29.52 -0.30 33.66
CA HIS A 707 30.87 -0.07 33.10
C HIS A 707 31.30 1.38 33.25
N ILE A 708 30.33 2.30 33.24
CA ILE A 708 30.50 3.75 33.35
C ILE A 708 29.37 4.26 34.25
N LEU A 709 29.69 5.19 35.15
CA LEU A 709 28.69 5.95 35.91
C LEU A 709 28.37 7.24 35.17
N ALA A 710 27.10 7.49 34.86
CA ALA A 710 26.66 8.79 34.38
C ALA A 710 26.07 9.65 35.48
N ILE A 711 26.43 10.93 35.50
CA ILE A 711 25.73 11.97 36.26
C ILE A 711 24.83 12.69 35.25
N LYS A 712 23.52 12.45 35.34
CA LYS A 712 22.53 13.07 34.46
C LYS A 712 21.89 14.27 35.16
N ASP A 713 22.46 15.44 34.96
CA ASP A 713 21.83 16.71 35.34
C ASP A 713 20.87 17.18 34.23
N MET A 714 19.69 16.56 34.17
CA MET A 714 18.66 16.79 33.13
C MET A 714 18.09 18.21 33.07
N THR A 715 18.41 19.05 34.06
CA THR A 715 17.82 20.36 34.25
C THR A 715 18.87 21.47 34.17
N GLY A 716 20.14 21.18 34.52
CA GLY A 716 21.18 22.19 34.65
C GLY A 716 21.23 22.78 36.06
N LEU A 717 21.11 21.95 37.09
CA LEU A 717 21.13 22.34 38.50
C LEU A 717 22.52 22.25 39.13
N LEU A 718 23.42 21.43 38.58
CA LEU A 718 24.73 21.17 39.12
C LEU A 718 25.62 22.40 38.93
N LYS A 719 25.77 23.18 40.00
CA LYS A 719 26.61 24.38 40.03
C LYS A 719 28.10 24.02 39.91
N PRO A 720 28.98 24.92 39.44
CA PRO A 720 30.38 24.58 39.21
C PRO A 720 31.12 24.06 40.43
N TYR A 721 30.93 24.68 41.60
CA TYR A 721 31.56 24.22 42.83
C TYR A 721 30.96 22.92 43.38
N ALA A 722 29.67 22.68 43.14
CA ALA A 722 29.02 21.41 43.47
C ALA A 722 29.56 20.29 42.59
N ALA A 723 29.81 20.56 41.30
CA ALA A 723 30.40 19.59 40.38
C ALA A 723 31.82 19.17 40.81
N SER A 724 32.65 20.15 41.19
CA SER A 724 34.00 19.87 41.70
C SER A 724 33.96 18.95 42.93
N LEU A 725 33.08 19.24 43.90
CA LEU A 725 32.91 18.40 45.09
C LEU A 725 32.38 17.01 44.73
N LEU A 726 31.29 16.94 43.97
CA LEU A 726 30.61 15.69 43.63
C LEU A 726 31.54 14.74 42.87
N VAL A 727 32.19 15.23 41.81
CA VAL A 727 33.09 14.40 40.98
C VAL A 727 34.29 13.94 41.80
N THR A 728 34.90 14.83 42.59
CA THR A 728 36.05 14.44 43.45
C THR A 728 35.69 13.31 44.40
N GLU A 729 34.54 13.39 45.06
CA GLU A 729 34.12 12.37 46.03
C GLU A 729 33.63 11.09 45.34
N LEU A 730 33.02 11.18 44.16
CA LEU A 730 32.67 10.00 43.36
C LEU A 730 33.93 9.25 42.88
N LYS A 731 34.95 9.94 42.36
CA LYS A 731 36.21 9.31 41.94
C LYS A 731 36.96 8.61 43.08
N LYS A 732 36.68 8.97 44.34
CA LYS A 732 37.17 8.26 45.54
C LYS A 732 36.30 7.08 45.92
N ALA A 733 35.01 7.13 45.61
CA ALA A 733 34.01 6.16 46.08
C ALA A 733 33.81 4.96 45.15
N ILE A 734 34.11 5.12 43.86
CA ILE A 734 33.95 4.10 42.82
C ILE A 734 35.20 4.01 41.92
N ASP A 735 35.37 2.88 41.24
CA ASP A 735 36.52 2.56 40.37
C ASP A 735 36.19 2.63 38.86
N ILE A 736 34.93 2.85 38.47
CA ILE A 736 34.51 3.02 37.06
C ILE A 736 34.61 4.49 36.57
N PRO A 737 34.72 4.74 35.24
CA PRO A 737 34.70 6.09 34.66
C PRO A 737 33.40 6.86 34.97
N ILE A 738 33.49 8.18 34.98
CA ILE A 738 32.37 9.10 35.19
C ILE A 738 32.09 9.90 33.91
N HIS A 739 30.83 9.87 33.48
CA HIS A 739 30.30 10.60 32.34
C HIS A 739 29.34 11.68 32.84
N LEU A 740 29.69 12.96 32.68
CA LEU A 740 28.82 14.06 33.12
C LEU A 740 27.99 14.61 31.96
N HIS A 741 26.68 14.62 32.18
CA HIS A 741 25.69 15.21 31.29
C HIS A 741 24.99 16.35 32.01
N THR A 742 24.95 17.54 31.40
CA THR A 742 24.16 18.67 31.90
C THR A 742 23.50 19.47 30.78
N HIS A 743 22.49 20.27 31.13
CA HIS A 743 21.87 21.26 30.26
C HIS A 743 22.32 22.68 30.63
N ASP A 744 22.55 23.55 29.66
CA ASP A 744 23.02 24.93 29.84
C ASP A 744 21.89 25.93 30.15
N THR A 745 20.83 25.47 30.80
CA THR A 745 19.59 26.24 31.04
C THR A 745 19.87 27.51 31.83
N SER A 746 20.85 27.50 32.72
CA SER A 746 21.25 28.68 33.51
C SER A 746 22.47 29.41 32.94
N SER A 747 23.00 28.99 31.78
CA SER A 747 24.13 29.59 31.06
C SER A 747 25.45 29.63 31.85
N VAL A 748 25.62 28.73 32.81
CA VAL A 748 26.87 28.61 33.60
C VAL A 748 27.46 27.21 33.53
N GLN A 749 26.90 26.31 32.71
CA GLN A 749 27.26 24.91 32.73
C GLN A 749 28.56 24.60 32.00
N ALA A 750 29.00 25.47 31.09
CA ALA A 750 30.38 25.41 30.60
C ALA A 750 31.39 25.50 31.77
N ALA A 751 31.13 26.36 32.77
CA ALA A 751 31.97 26.43 33.97
C ALA A 751 31.82 25.18 34.85
N THR A 752 30.64 24.57 34.90
CA THR A 752 30.41 23.27 35.54
C THR A 752 31.27 22.18 34.92
N TYR A 753 31.35 22.12 33.59
CA TYR A 753 32.24 21.18 32.90
C TYR A 753 33.70 21.43 33.18
N LEU A 754 34.17 22.68 33.11
CA LEU A 754 35.57 22.99 33.45
C LEU A 754 35.92 22.50 34.87
N LYS A 755 35.03 22.72 35.85
CA LYS A 755 35.24 22.25 37.23
C LYS A 755 35.16 20.74 37.40
N ALA A 756 34.31 20.06 36.63
CA ALA A 756 34.24 18.61 36.62
C ALA A 756 35.49 17.99 35.96
N ILE A 757 36.01 18.60 34.88
CA ILE A 757 37.23 18.19 34.18
C ILE A 757 38.45 18.34 35.09
N GLU A 758 38.57 19.48 35.77
CA GLU A 758 39.61 19.69 36.79
C GLU A 758 39.52 18.65 37.94
N ALA A 759 38.32 18.18 38.26
CA ALA A 759 38.07 17.15 39.27
C ALA A 759 38.25 15.70 38.75
N GLY A 760 38.54 15.52 37.46
CA GLY A 760 38.82 14.22 36.85
C GLY A 760 37.61 13.47 36.30
N VAL A 761 36.58 14.17 35.81
CA VAL A 761 35.52 13.55 34.98
C VAL A 761 36.11 13.03 33.68
N ASP A 762 35.66 11.86 33.21
CA ASP A 762 36.27 11.16 32.08
C ASP A 762 35.61 11.55 30.74
N VAL A 763 34.29 11.78 30.74
CA VAL A 763 33.52 12.16 29.55
C VAL A 763 32.52 13.28 29.87
N VAL A 764 32.31 14.21 28.94
CA VAL A 764 31.25 15.22 29.02
C VAL A 764 30.38 15.25 27.76
N ASP A 765 29.08 15.50 27.93
CA ASP A 765 28.12 15.67 26.83
C ASP A 765 28.10 17.12 26.30
N VAL A 766 28.19 17.30 24.99
CA VAL A 766 28.25 18.61 24.33
C VAL A 766 27.34 18.63 23.11
N ALA A 767 26.95 19.82 22.65
CA ALA A 767 26.25 19.99 21.38
C ALA A 767 26.97 21.02 20.50
N LEU A 768 26.90 20.83 19.19
CA LEU A 768 27.41 21.81 18.22
C LEU A 768 26.74 23.16 18.43
N GLY A 769 27.46 24.24 18.15
CA GLY A 769 27.17 25.58 18.60
C GLY A 769 25.77 26.07 18.25
N SER A 770 25.35 25.90 17.00
CA SER A 770 24.01 26.24 16.52
C SER A 770 22.88 25.40 17.14
N MET A 771 23.22 24.29 17.81
CA MET A 771 22.33 23.37 18.51
C MET A 771 22.63 23.30 20.03
N SER A 772 23.43 24.23 20.55
CA SER A 772 23.84 24.29 21.96
C SER A 772 23.17 25.41 22.74
N GLY A 773 23.42 25.45 24.05
CA GLY A 773 22.96 26.52 24.93
C GLY A 773 21.45 26.48 25.20
N LEU A 774 20.96 27.45 25.97
CA LEU A 774 19.56 27.47 26.42
C LEU A 774 19.23 26.15 27.13
N THR A 775 18.17 25.46 26.71
CA THR A 775 17.81 24.16 27.28
C THR A 775 18.64 23.00 26.73
N SER A 776 19.57 23.22 25.79
CA SER A 776 20.47 22.19 25.23
C SER A 776 21.74 22.02 26.07
N GLN A 777 22.65 21.16 25.63
CA GLN A 777 23.98 21.00 26.23
C GLN A 777 24.87 22.25 26.04
N PRO A 778 25.92 22.41 26.86
CA PRO A 778 26.96 23.42 26.63
C PRO A 778 27.61 23.31 25.26
N ASN A 779 28.06 24.47 24.76
CA ASN A 779 28.64 24.65 23.43
C ASN A 779 29.94 23.86 23.25
N PHE A 780 29.98 22.97 22.25
CA PHE A 780 31.09 22.08 22.01
C PHE A 780 32.36 22.84 21.58
N GLU A 781 32.24 23.69 20.58
CA GLU A 781 33.35 24.45 19.97
C GLU A 781 34.05 25.33 21.01
N SER A 782 33.26 26.02 21.84
CA SER A 782 33.76 26.88 22.91
C SER A 782 34.49 26.08 23.99
N LEU A 783 34.00 24.90 24.34
CA LEU A 783 34.65 24.04 25.34
C LEU A 783 35.95 23.45 24.80
N VAL A 784 35.97 22.97 23.56
CA VAL A 784 37.19 22.50 22.88
C VAL A 784 38.25 23.60 22.86
N GLU A 785 37.88 24.82 22.47
CA GLU A 785 38.83 25.93 22.43
C GLU A 785 39.31 26.34 23.83
N SER A 786 38.41 26.35 24.82
CA SER A 786 38.75 26.68 26.22
C SER A 786 39.76 25.69 26.83
N LEU A 787 39.78 24.44 26.36
CA LEU A 787 40.70 23.41 26.82
C LEU A 787 41.99 23.33 26.01
N ARG A 788 42.13 24.10 24.92
CA ARG A 788 43.34 24.12 24.09
C ARG A 788 44.56 24.51 24.93
N ASN A 789 45.66 23.80 24.73
CA ASN A 789 46.92 23.96 25.47
C ASN A 789 46.82 23.63 26.98
N THR A 790 45.76 22.95 27.41
CA THR A 790 45.66 22.38 28.75
C THR A 790 45.98 20.87 28.74
N PRO A 791 46.28 20.25 29.89
CA PRO A 791 46.51 18.80 29.96
C PRO A 791 45.29 17.94 29.62
N TYR A 792 44.10 18.53 29.52
CA TYR A 792 42.84 17.86 29.28
C TYR A 792 42.39 17.91 27.81
N GLN A 793 43.18 18.57 26.94
CA GLN A 793 42.84 18.77 25.53
C GLN A 793 42.68 17.46 24.76
N THR A 794 41.58 17.35 24.02
CA THR A 794 41.40 16.36 22.94
C THR A 794 41.50 17.06 21.59
N ASP A 795 42.20 16.45 20.63
CA ASP A 795 42.55 17.08 19.36
C ASP A 795 41.35 17.12 18.40
N PHE A 796 40.57 18.20 18.46
CA PHE A 796 39.47 18.49 17.54
C PHE A 796 39.85 19.63 16.60
N ASN A 797 39.53 19.46 15.31
CA ASN A 797 39.65 20.52 14.32
C ASN A 797 38.49 21.52 14.50
N LEU A 798 38.76 22.62 15.19
CA LEU A 798 37.77 23.67 15.43
C LEU A 798 37.20 24.28 14.14
N HIS A 799 38.00 24.40 13.08
CA HIS A 799 37.50 24.90 11.79
C HIS A 799 36.45 23.95 11.21
N SER A 800 36.72 22.65 11.23
CA SER A 800 35.77 21.63 10.78
C SER A 800 34.51 21.64 11.65
N LEU A 801 34.64 21.64 12.98
CA LEU A 801 33.48 21.72 13.90
C LEU A 801 32.57 22.91 13.59
N ASN A 802 33.13 24.10 13.34
CA ASN A 802 32.34 25.27 12.96
C ASN A 802 31.57 25.05 11.65
N GLN A 803 32.14 24.38 10.65
CA GLN A 803 31.41 24.05 9.41
C GLN A 803 30.20 23.13 9.67
N PHE A 804 30.30 22.19 10.62
CA PHE A 804 29.15 21.40 11.05
C PHE A 804 28.13 22.25 11.82
N SER A 805 28.58 23.22 12.62
CA SER A 805 27.71 24.21 13.27
C SER A 805 26.93 25.04 12.25
N ASP A 806 27.60 25.54 11.20
CA ASP A 806 27.00 26.32 10.10
C ASP A 806 25.95 25.49 9.33
N TYR A 807 26.22 24.21 9.11
CA TYR A 807 25.22 23.29 8.55
C TYR A 807 23.97 23.24 9.44
N TRP A 808 24.17 23.00 10.73
CA TRP A 808 23.08 22.87 11.69
C TRP A 808 22.32 24.18 11.93
N GLU A 809 22.97 25.34 11.79
CA GLU A 809 22.31 26.65 11.82
C GLU A 809 21.26 26.75 10.72
N ASN A 810 21.66 26.47 9.48
CA ASN A 810 20.76 26.50 8.33
C ASN A 810 19.64 25.44 8.44
N VAL A 811 19.96 24.24 8.97
CA VAL A 811 18.94 23.20 9.20
C VAL A 811 17.95 23.63 10.27
N ARG A 812 18.41 24.20 11.40
CA ARG A 812 17.58 24.64 12.51
C ARG A 812 16.55 25.68 12.08
N GLU A 813 16.88 26.56 11.12
CA GLU A 813 15.92 27.53 10.58
C GLU A 813 14.67 26.87 9.97
N ILE A 814 14.79 25.65 9.43
CA ILE A 814 13.67 24.88 8.88
C ILE A 814 12.72 24.43 10.00
N TYR A 815 13.23 24.22 11.21
CA TYR A 815 12.47 23.74 12.37
C TYR A 815 11.96 24.87 13.27
N TYR A 816 12.04 26.14 12.82
CA TYR A 816 11.68 27.29 13.64
C TYR A 816 10.29 27.27 14.31
N PRO A 817 9.23 26.60 13.77
CA PRO A 817 7.94 26.52 14.47
C PRO A 817 8.00 25.70 15.76
N PHE A 818 9.04 24.88 15.94
CA PHE A 818 9.22 23.97 17.07
C PHE A 818 10.19 24.49 18.13
N GLU A 819 10.70 25.71 17.97
CA GLU A 819 11.61 26.33 18.93
C GLU A 819 11.00 26.41 20.34
N SER A 820 11.80 26.08 21.36
CA SER A 820 11.41 26.14 22.78
C SER A 820 10.88 27.51 23.23
N GLY A 821 11.23 28.57 22.49
CA GLY A 821 10.82 29.95 22.75
C GLY A 821 11.65 30.65 23.83
N LEU A 822 12.63 29.99 24.44
CA LEU A 822 13.61 30.63 25.32
C LEU A 822 14.62 31.42 24.45
N LYS A 823 14.94 32.65 24.86
CA LYS A 823 15.89 33.52 24.13
C LYS A 823 17.26 33.67 24.82
N ALA A 824 17.32 33.38 26.11
CA ALA A 824 18.54 33.38 26.93
C ALA A 824 18.35 32.42 28.11
N GLY A 825 19.44 31.94 28.71
CA GLY A 825 19.37 31.13 29.92
C GLY A 825 18.68 31.85 31.09
N THR A 826 18.26 31.09 32.09
CA THR A 826 17.51 31.58 33.24
C THR A 826 17.90 30.90 34.54
N ALA A 827 18.15 31.71 35.58
CA ALA A 827 18.38 31.22 36.93
C ALA A 827 17.09 30.72 37.63
N GLN A 828 15.90 30.94 37.04
CA GLN A 828 14.64 30.40 37.57
C GLN A 828 14.66 28.87 37.63
N VAL A 829 15.49 28.23 36.80
CA VAL A 829 15.64 26.78 36.77
C VAL A 829 16.08 26.20 38.12
N TYR A 830 16.86 26.94 38.92
CA TYR A 830 17.27 26.50 40.26
C TYR A 830 16.13 26.46 41.29
N ARG A 831 14.95 27.00 40.95
CA ARG A 831 13.74 26.93 41.78
C ARG A 831 12.74 25.93 41.23
N ASN A 832 12.33 26.09 39.98
CA ASN A 832 11.31 25.24 39.36
C ASN A 832 11.82 23.87 38.95
N GLU A 833 13.14 23.74 38.74
CA GLU A 833 13.80 22.50 38.36
C GLU A 833 13.19 21.80 37.12
N ILE A 834 12.58 22.58 36.21
CA ILE A 834 11.96 22.05 34.98
C ILE A 834 13.04 21.62 34.00
N PRO A 835 13.08 20.33 33.58
CA PRO A 835 14.07 19.83 32.61
C PRO A 835 13.92 20.45 31.22
N GLY A 836 15.00 20.48 30.45
CA GLY A 836 15.03 21.11 29.12
C GLY A 836 13.91 20.62 28.18
N GLY A 837 13.78 19.29 28.00
CA GLY A 837 12.73 18.70 27.18
C GLY A 837 11.30 18.91 27.70
N GLN A 838 11.10 19.12 29.01
CA GLN A 838 9.78 19.50 29.53
C GLN A 838 9.49 20.97 29.24
N TYR A 839 10.51 21.83 29.25
CA TYR A 839 10.37 23.25 28.96
C TYR A 839 9.88 23.50 27.53
N SER A 840 10.47 22.81 26.54
CA SER A 840 10.04 22.91 25.13
C SER A 840 8.63 22.38 24.88
N ASN A 841 8.14 21.44 25.71
CA ASN A 841 6.79 20.91 25.64
C ASN A 841 5.75 21.75 26.40
N LEU A 842 6.12 22.33 27.54
CA LEU A 842 5.20 23.02 28.46
C LEU A 842 4.54 24.23 27.80
N ARG A 843 5.29 24.97 26.99
CA ARG A 843 4.77 26.18 26.32
C ARG A 843 3.69 25.80 25.28
N PRO A 844 3.95 24.95 24.26
CA PRO A 844 2.90 24.48 23.36
C PRO A 844 1.67 23.90 24.07
N GLN A 845 1.86 23.13 25.15
CA GLN A 845 0.76 22.59 25.95
C GLN A 845 -0.08 23.68 26.61
N ALA A 846 0.55 24.66 27.25
CA ALA A 846 -0.15 25.80 27.86
C ALA A 846 -0.93 26.60 26.82
N PHE A 847 -0.35 26.89 25.65
CA PHE A 847 -1.05 27.56 24.55
C PHE A 847 -2.22 26.73 24.02
N GLY A 848 -2.05 25.41 23.88
CA GLY A 848 -3.11 24.50 23.46
C GLY A 848 -4.31 24.45 24.40
N LEU A 849 -4.10 24.73 25.69
CA LEU A 849 -5.15 24.84 26.72
C LEU A 849 -5.67 26.26 26.93
N GLY A 850 -5.22 27.25 26.15
CA GLY A 850 -5.59 28.66 26.33
C GLY A 850 -4.95 29.32 27.57
N LEU A 851 -3.90 28.72 28.14
CA LEU A 851 -3.18 29.19 29.34
C LEU A 851 -1.83 29.82 29.01
N GLY A 852 -1.59 30.22 27.76
CA GLY A 852 -0.31 30.77 27.32
C GLY A 852 0.16 31.97 28.13
N GLU A 853 -0.76 32.84 28.54
CA GLU A 853 -0.47 34.02 29.39
C GLU A 853 -0.18 33.65 30.86
N LYS A 854 -0.65 32.48 31.32
CA LYS A 854 -0.46 31.97 32.69
C LYS A 854 0.80 31.11 32.85
N LEU A 855 1.72 31.13 31.88
CA LEU A 855 2.95 30.35 31.96
C LEU A 855 3.79 30.65 33.24
N PRO A 856 3.88 31.89 33.75
CA PRO A 856 4.53 32.16 35.04
C PRO A 856 3.86 31.43 36.21
N ASP A 857 2.53 31.39 36.23
CA ASP A 857 1.76 30.69 37.28
C ASP A 857 1.99 29.17 37.22
N ILE A 858 2.06 28.61 36.00
CA ILE A 858 2.37 27.19 35.79
C ILE A 858 3.76 26.85 36.33
N LYS A 859 4.76 27.71 36.08
CA LYS A 859 6.12 27.50 36.63
C LYS A 859 6.13 27.54 38.15
N LYS A 860 5.36 28.45 38.76
CA LYS A 860 5.25 28.52 40.21
C LYS A 860 4.53 27.30 40.78
N ALA A 861 3.42 26.89 40.17
CA ALA A 861 2.70 25.67 40.55
C ALA A 861 3.59 24.42 40.41
N TYR A 862 4.51 24.38 39.44
CA TYR A 862 5.48 23.29 39.30
C TYR A 862 6.39 23.15 40.52
N GLU A 863 6.85 24.26 41.10
CA GLU A 863 7.59 24.28 42.38
C GLU A 863 6.74 23.71 43.52
N ASP A 864 5.51 24.22 43.65
CA ASP A 864 4.60 23.86 44.74
C ASP A 864 4.20 22.38 44.67
N VAL A 865 4.01 21.86 43.46
CA VAL A 865 3.74 20.44 43.21
C VAL A 865 4.93 19.57 43.58
N ASN A 866 6.16 19.96 43.21
CA ASN A 866 7.35 19.20 43.59
C ASN A 866 7.47 19.06 45.11
N GLU A 867 7.26 20.16 45.83
CA GLU A 867 7.26 20.15 47.30
C GLU A 867 6.13 19.28 47.84
N MET A 868 4.91 19.41 47.29
CA MET A 868 3.74 18.62 47.68
C MET A 868 3.94 17.11 47.45
N PHE A 869 4.67 16.72 46.40
CA PHE A 869 5.00 15.33 46.09
C PHE A 869 6.17 14.79 46.92
N GLY A 870 6.75 15.61 47.81
CA GLY A 870 7.81 15.21 48.72
C GLY A 870 9.22 15.41 48.19
N ASP A 871 9.42 16.37 47.28
CA ASP A 871 10.69 16.68 46.59
C ASP A 871 11.23 15.48 45.81
N VAL A 872 10.83 15.34 44.55
CA VAL A 872 11.11 14.16 43.71
C VAL A 872 12.14 14.48 42.61
N VAL A 873 12.83 13.46 42.14
CA VAL A 873 13.61 13.56 40.90
C VAL A 873 12.65 13.79 39.74
N LYS A 874 12.91 14.82 38.93
CA LYS A 874 12.02 15.27 37.84
C LYS A 874 12.70 15.08 36.50
N VAL A 875 12.48 13.94 35.88
CA VAL A 875 12.93 13.61 34.52
C VAL A 875 11.85 12.77 33.86
N THR A 876 11.78 12.68 32.53
CA THR A 876 10.69 11.94 31.89
C THR A 876 10.61 10.49 32.39
N PRO A 877 9.45 10.00 32.88
CA PRO A 877 8.14 10.66 32.87
C PRO A 877 7.74 11.40 34.17
N SER A 878 8.49 11.35 35.27
CA SER A 878 8.14 12.05 36.52
C SER A 878 8.02 13.58 36.36
N SER A 879 8.85 14.21 35.51
CA SER A 879 8.74 15.64 35.18
C SER A 879 7.41 16.00 34.51
N LYS A 880 6.84 15.09 33.70
CA LYS A 880 5.52 15.24 33.10
C LYS A 880 4.44 15.15 34.17
N VAL A 881 4.55 14.23 35.14
CA VAL A 881 3.59 14.10 36.25
C VAL A 881 3.46 15.41 37.01
N VAL A 882 4.60 16.02 37.36
CA VAL A 882 4.63 17.33 38.03
C VAL A 882 4.03 18.43 37.13
N GLY A 883 4.32 18.40 35.83
CA GLY A 883 3.78 19.34 34.85
C GLY A 883 2.26 19.25 34.67
N ASP A 884 1.73 18.03 34.54
CA ASP A 884 0.29 17.77 34.39
C ASP A 884 -0.47 18.24 35.64
N MET A 885 0.08 17.99 36.83
CA MET A 885 -0.51 18.48 38.09
C MET A 885 -0.45 20.00 38.21
N ALA A 886 0.67 20.63 37.82
CA ALA A 886 0.81 22.08 37.84
C ALA A 886 -0.19 22.75 36.89
N MET A 887 -0.34 22.23 35.67
CA MET A 887 -1.35 22.72 34.72
C MET A 887 -2.77 22.51 35.26
N PHE A 888 -3.06 21.34 35.84
CA PHE A 888 -4.36 21.06 36.45
C PHE A 888 -4.70 22.05 37.56
N MET A 889 -3.75 22.36 38.46
CA MET A 889 -3.93 23.35 39.51
C MET A 889 -4.19 24.74 38.95
N VAL A 890 -3.41 25.20 37.97
CA VAL A 890 -3.58 26.54 37.37
C VAL A 890 -4.86 26.67 36.56
N THR A 891 -5.27 25.62 35.85
CA THR A 891 -6.51 25.60 35.05
C THR A 891 -7.73 25.79 35.95
N ASN A 892 -7.72 25.15 37.12
CA ASN A 892 -8.84 25.15 38.05
C ASN A 892 -8.69 26.19 39.17
N ASN A 893 -7.65 27.02 39.14
CA ASN A 893 -7.28 27.99 40.18
C ASN A 893 -7.19 27.37 41.59
N PHE A 894 -6.57 26.18 41.71
CA PHE A 894 -6.34 25.50 42.99
C PHE A 894 -4.98 25.87 43.58
N THR A 895 -4.97 26.11 44.89
CA THR A 895 -3.75 26.22 45.70
C THR A 895 -3.30 24.85 46.24
N LYS A 896 -2.11 24.77 46.83
CA LYS A 896 -1.63 23.55 47.53
C LYS A 896 -2.61 23.11 48.63
N GLU A 897 -3.13 24.06 49.40
CA GLU A 897 -4.11 23.80 50.46
C GLU A 897 -5.44 23.27 49.91
N ASP A 898 -5.89 23.77 48.75
CA ASP A 898 -7.10 23.25 48.09
C ASP A 898 -6.96 21.76 47.72
N ILE A 899 -5.77 21.30 47.31
CA ILE A 899 -5.54 19.88 47.00
C ILE A 899 -5.72 19.01 48.24
N PHE A 900 -5.23 19.44 49.41
CA PHE A 900 -5.42 18.69 50.65
C PHE A 900 -6.87 18.76 51.16
N ASN A 901 -7.52 19.93 51.06
CA ASN A 901 -8.85 20.15 51.63
C ASN A 901 -9.99 19.59 50.76
N LYS A 902 -9.84 19.67 49.43
CA LYS A 902 -10.88 19.31 48.46
C LYS A 902 -10.54 18.07 47.63
N GLY A 903 -9.30 17.56 47.71
CA GLY A 903 -8.80 16.52 46.81
C GLY A 903 -9.63 15.25 46.74
N ALA A 904 -10.32 14.86 47.82
CA ALA A 904 -11.19 13.68 47.83
C ALA A 904 -12.31 13.75 46.77
N THR A 905 -12.79 14.95 46.42
CA THR A 905 -13.84 15.17 45.41
C THR A 905 -13.28 15.50 44.02
N LEU A 906 -11.97 15.73 43.89
CA LEU A 906 -11.34 16.07 42.62
C LEU A 906 -11.04 14.82 41.78
N SER A 907 -10.95 15.04 40.46
CA SER A 907 -10.46 14.04 39.50
C SER A 907 -9.07 14.45 39.02
N PHE A 908 -8.05 13.75 39.52
CA PHE A 908 -6.66 14.05 39.21
C PHE A 908 -6.24 13.56 37.82
N PRO A 909 -5.21 14.16 37.19
CA PRO A 909 -4.64 13.64 35.95
C PRO A 909 -4.20 12.17 36.07
N GLN A 910 -4.40 11.38 35.02
CA GLN A 910 -4.07 9.95 35.03
C GLN A 910 -2.59 9.67 35.31
N SER A 911 -1.69 10.55 34.86
CA SER A 911 -0.25 10.48 35.14
C SER A 911 0.07 10.61 36.63
N VAL A 912 -0.67 11.46 37.36
CA VAL A 912 -0.55 11.65 38.80
C VAL A 912 -1.07 10.43 39.56
N ILE A 913 -2.23 9.89 39.15
CA ILE A 913 -2.77 8.66 39.73
C ILE A 913 -1.79 7.50 39.54
N GLY A 914 -1.26 7.30 38.33
CA GLY A 914 -0.29 6.24 38.05
C GLY A 914 1.02 6.39 38.83
N PHE A 915 1.50 7.62 38.98
CA PHE A 915 2.69 7.90 39.80
C PHE A 915 2.47 7.51 41.26
N PHE A 916 1.39 7.99 41.90
CA PHE A 916 1.10 7.67 43.31
C PHE A 916 0.73 6.19 43.52
N ARG A 917 0.23 5.51 42.48
CA ARG A 917 0.01 4.06 42.50
C ARG A 917 1.34 3.29 42.49
N GLY A 918 2.44 3.92 42.10
CA GLY A 918 3.76 3.28 42.03
C GLY A 918 4.10 2.72 40.65
N ASP A 919 3.36 3.07 39.59
CA ASP A 919 3.60 2.57 38.23
C ASP A 919 4.98 2.98 37.69
N LEU A 920 5.51 4.11 38.17
CA LEU A 920 6.84 4.65 37.84
C LEU A 920 7.93 4.22 38.84
N GLY A 921 7.58 3.33 39.76
CA GLY A 921 8.45 2.91 40.86
C GLY A 921 8.30 3.75 42.13
N GLN A 922 9.27 3.59 43.03
CA GLN A 922 9.24 4.20 44.37
C GLN A 922 10.17 5.42 44.45
N PRO A 923 9.68 6.60 44.87
CA PRO A 923 10.53 7.75 45.10
C PRO A 923 11.40 7.55 46.34
N TYR A 924 12.60 8.12 46.34
CA TYR A 924 13.46 8.12 47.53
C TYR A 924 12.72 8.78 48.72
N GLY A 925 12.66 8.07 49.86
CA GLY A 925 11.90 8.49 51.05
C GLY A 925 10.40 8.15 51.02
N GLY A 926 9.88 7.53 49.95
CA GLY A 926 8.48 7.14 49.81
C GLY A 926 7.53 8.29 49.46
N PHE A 927 6.27 7.94 49.21
CA PHE A 927 5.21 8.92 48.90
C PHE A 927 4.66 9.59 50.17
N PRO A 928 4.25 10.87 50.12
CA PRO A 928 3.50 11.51 51.20
C PRO A 928 2.15 10.79 51.42
N LYS A 929 2.01 10.06 52.53
CA LYS A 929 0.87 9.13 52.78
C LYS A 929 -0.50 9.78 52.62
N THR A 930 -0.72 10.92 53.27
CA THR A 930 -2.01 11.63 53.20
C THR A 930 -2.37 12.02 51.77
N LEU A 931 -1.40 12.47 50.98
CA LEU A 931 -1.64 12.85 49.60
C LEU A 931 -1.87 11.63 48.70
N GLN A 932 -1.14 10.54 48.95
CA GLN A 932 -1.32 9.27 48.25
C GLN A 932 -2.74 8.74 48.46
N GLU A 933 -3.27 8.77 49.68
CA GLU A 933 -4.65 8.39 50.00
C GLU A 933 -5.68 9.29 49.30
N ILE A 934 -5.46 10.61 49.29
CA ILE A 934 -6.34 11.58 48.61
C ILE A 934 -6.42 11.31 47.10
N ILE A 935 -5.28 11.03 46.46
CA ILE A 935 -5.19 10.85 45.01
C ILE A 935 -5.72 9.48 44.59
N LEU A 936 -5.33 8.42 45.31
CA LEU A 936 -5.68 7.04 44.95
C LEU A 936 -7.09 6.64 45.38
N LYS A 937 -7.62 7.26 46.44
CA LYS A 937 -8.90 6.88 47.04
C LYS A 937 -8.89 5.39 47.38
N ASP A 938 -9.72 4.58 46.71
CA ASP A 938 -9.81 3.14 46.94
C ASP A 938 -8.78 2.30 46.14
N ILE A 939 -7.95 2.93 45.30
CA ILE A 939 -6.94 2.24 44.49
C ILE A 939 -5.75 1.83 45.37
N LYS A 940 -5.39 0.55 45.34
CA LYS A 940 -4.22 0.03 46.08
C LYS A 940 -2.90 0.39 45.37
N PRO A 941 -1.91 0.97 46.08
CA PRO A 941 -0.58 1.23 45.53
C PRO A 941 0.30 -0.03 45.51
N TYR A 942 1.26 -0.05 44.59
CA TYR A 942 2.38 -0.99 44.56
C TYR A 942 3.48 -0.56 45.53
N THR A 943 4.23 -1.53 46.05
CA THR A 943 5.40 -1.30 46.92
C THR A 943 6.67 -1.98 46.40
N ASP A 944 6.53 -2.85 45.40
CA ASP A 944 7.59 -3.56 44.69
C ASP A 944 7.61 -3.18 43.20
N LEU A 945 8.50 -3.81 42.42
CA LEU A 945 8.71 -3.49 41.01
C LEU A 945 7.43 -3.72 40.20
N PRO A 946 6.92 -2.72 39.45
CA PRO A 946 5.72 -2.87 38.63
C PRO A 946 5.79 -4.02 37.63
N ASN A 947 6.98 -4.27 37.07
CA ASN A 947 7.24 -5.33 36.09
C ASN A 947 6.91 -6.74 36.64
N LYS A 948 7.04 -6.99 37.95
CA LYS A 948 6.80 -8.30 38.56
C LYS A 948 5.34 -8.75 38.47
N HIS A 949 4.44 -7.80 38.24
CA HIS A 949 3.00 -8.04 38.13
C HIS A 949 2.54 -8.18 36.67
N LEU A 950 3.48 -8.19 35.71
CA LEU A 950 3.19 -8.28 34.29
C LEU A 950 3.58 -9.65 33.75
N GLU A 951 2.69 -10.25 32.95
CA GLU A 951 2.96 -11.52 32.29
C GLU A 951 4.05 -11.36 31.21
N PRO A 952 5.01 -12.30 31.11
CA PRO A 952 6.01 -12.29 30.06
C PRO A 952 5.40 -12.34 28.65
N VAL A 953 6.07 -11.70 27.69
CA VAL A 953 5.66 -11.75 26.27
C VAL A 953 5.99 -13.11 25.67
N ASP A 954 5.02 -13.74 25.01
CA ASP A 954 5.24 -14.96 24.21
C ASP A 954 5.64 -14.55 22.78
N PHE A 955 6.94 -14.42 22.53
CA PHE A 955 7.45 -13.93 21.26
C PHE A 955 7.11 -14.83 20.07
N GLU A 956 6.94 -16.15 20.25
CA GLU A 956 6.60 -17.05 19.13
C GLU A 956 5.14 -16.85 18.73
N LYS A 957 4.23 -16.94 19.71
CA LYS A 957 2.79 -16.84 19.47
C LYS A 957 2.36 -15.43 19.10
N GLU A 958 2.83 -14.42 19.84
CA GLU A 958 2.40 -13.04 19.62
C GLU A 958 2.98 -12.43 18.35
N PHE A 959 4.21 -12.80 17.96
CA PHE A 959 4.77 -12.34 16.69
C PHE A 959 4.07 -12.98 15.48
N ALA A 960 3.66 -14.24 15.59
CA ALA A 960 2.82 -14.87 14.56
C ALA A 960 1.48 -14.11 14.40
N ALA A 961 0.79 -13.82 15.50
CA ALA A 961 -0.44 -13.03 15.48
C ALA A 961 -0.21 -11.59 14.93
N PHE A 962 0.94 -10.98 15.23
CA PHE A 962 1.31 -9.69 14.69
C PHE A 962 1.51 -9.73 13.16
N LYS A 963 2.14 -10.78 12.63
CA LYS A 963 2.28 -10.99 11.18
C LYS A 963 0.93 -11.22 10.49
N GLU A 964 0.00 -11.90 11.13
CA GLU A 964 -1.37 -12.05 10.61
C GLU A 964 -2.07 -10.69 10.49
N LYS A 965 -1.89 -9.81 11.49
CA LYS A 965 -2.52 -8.48 11.53
C LYS A 965 -1.89 -7.48 10.55
N PHE A 966 -0.57 -7.41 10.46
CA PHE A 966 0.15 -6.37 9.70
C PHE A 966 0.82 -6.89 8.40
N GLY A 967 0.75 -8.20 8.15
CA GLY A 967 1.29 -8.87 6.98
C GLY A 967 2.69 -9.47 7.20
N ASN A 968 3.09 -10.41 6.36
CA ASN A 968 4.31 -11.22 6.52
C ASN A 968 5.65 -10.47 6.33
N ARG A 969 5.63 -9.18 5.98
CA ARG A 969 6.84 -8.38 5.72
C ARG A 969 7.35 -7.60 6.94
N VAL A 970 6.64 -7.65 8.06
CA VAL A 970 7.06 -6.99 9.30
C VAL A 970 8.16 -7.79 10.02
N GLU A 971 9.04 -7.08 10.69
CA GLU A 971 10.21 -7.63 11.39
C GLU A 971 10.00 -7.66 12.92
N MET A 972 10.96 -8.25 13.65
CA MET A 972 10.90 -8.26 15.12
C MET A 972 10.98 -6.84 15.70
N THR A 973 11.72 -5.94 15.05
CA THR A 973 11.81 -4.51 15.41
C THR A 973 10.46 -3.80 15.31
N ASP A 974 9.66 -4.10 14.28
CA ASP A 974 8.26 -3.65 14.15
C ASP A 974 7.39 -4.15 15.31
N PHE A 975 7.52 -5.42 15.66
CA PHE A 975 6.79 -6.02 16.77
C PHE A 975 7.16 -5.37 18.11
N LEU A 976 8.44 -5.12 18.36
CA LEU A 976 8.89 -4.41 19.56
C LEU A 976 8.34 -2.98 19.60
N SER A 977 8.38 -2.26 18.48
CA SER A 977 7.75 -0.93 18.36
C SER A 977 6.26 -0.98 18.68
N TYR A 978 5.54 -1.99 18.18
CA TYR A 978 4.13 -2.21 18.50
C TYR A 978 3.89 -2.53 19.97
N LYS A 979 4.70 -3.39 20.59
CA LYS A 979 4.54 -3.75 22.02
C LYS A 979 4.80 -2.56 22.93
N LEU A 980 5.74 -1.69 22.57
CA LEU A 980 6.03 -0.46 23.32
C LEU A 980 4.96 0.62 23.07
N TYR A 981 4.51 0.74 21.82
CA TYR A 981 3.62 1.81 21.35
C TYR A 981 2.52 1.32 20.39
N PRO A 982 1.51 0.55 20.86
CA PRO A 982 0.56 -0.13 19.97
C PRO A 982 -0.19 0.83 19.03
N LYS A 983 -0.79 1.88 19.61
CA LYS A 983 -1.57 2.86 18.85
C LYS A 983 -0.71 3.70 17.90
N VAL A 984 0.48 4.10 18.34
CA VAL A 984 1.41 4.89 17.52
C VAL A 984 1.90 4.09 16.34
N TYR A 985 2.26 2.82 16.57
CA TYR A 985 2.69 1.93 15.50
C TYR A 985 1.56 1.68 14.50
N GLU A 986 0.33 1.46 14.97
CA GLU A 986 -0.84 1.33 14.09
C GLU A 986 -1.06 2.58 13.22
N ASP A 987 -0.99 3.77 13.82
CA ASP A 987 -1.17 5.03 13.10
C ASP A 987 -0.01 5.26 12.10
N TYR A 988 1.23 4.98 12.50
CA TYR A 988 2.41 4.99 11.62
C TYR A 988 2.28 4.01 10.45
N PHE A 989 1.85 2.77 10.73
CA PHE A 989 1.67 1.73 9.71
C PHE A 989 0.59 2.13 8.70
N ASN A 990 -0.54 2.67 9.18
CA ASN A 990 -1.62 3.16 8.34
C ASN A 990 -1.17 4.35 7.48
N HIS A 991 -0.44 5.30 8.08
CA HIS A 991 0.15 6.43 7.34
C HIS A 991 1.12 5.94 6.26
N LYS A 992 2.03 5.01 6.58
CA LYS A 992 2.96 4.41 5.60
C LYS A 992 2.25 3.62 4.51
N LYS A 993 1.12 2.98 4.82
CA LYS A 993 0.28 2.28 3.84
C LYS A 993 -0.34 3.26 2.84
N GLU A 994 -0.79 4.42 3.31
CA GLU A 994 -1.42 5.46 2.49
C GLU A 994 -0.40 6.28 1.68
N TYR A 995 0.62 6.82 2.35
CA TYR A 995 1.56 7.81 1.82
C TYR A 995 2.95 7.26 1.49
N GLY A 996 3.23 6.01 1.84
CA GLY A 996 4.54 5.40 1.60
C GLY A 996 5.58 5.90 2.60
N ASP A 997 6.85 5.79 2.19
CA ASP A 997 7.96 6.30 2.99
C ASP A 997 8.11 7.81 2.76
N VAL A 998 7.73 8.61 3.76
CA VAL A 998 7.82 10.07 3.70
C VAL A 998 9.14 10.61 4.26
N SER A 999 9.99 9.75 4.84
CA SER A 999 11.29 10.15 5.40
C SER A 999 12.26 10.67 4.32
N VAL A 1000 12.09 10.21 3.08
CA VAL A 1000 12.87 10.64 1.90
C VAL A 1000 12.50 12.03 1.38
N ILE A 1001 11.33 12.56 1.75
CA ILE A 1001 10.90 13.90 1.35
C ILE A 1001 11.78 14.92 2.09
N PRO A 1002 12.39 15.92 1.42
CA PRO A 1002 13.17 16.94 2.11
C PRO A 1002 12.32 17.73 3.11
N THR A 1003 12.91 18.09 4.26
CA THR A 1003 12.21 18.65 5.42
C THR A 1003 11.31 19.85 5.14
N PRO A 1004 11.71 20.85 4.33
CA PRO A 1004 10.81 21.95 4.00
C PRO A 1004 9.50 21.47 3.36
N TYR A 1005 9.57 20.52 2.43
CA TYR A 1005 8.40 20.00 1.72
C TYR A 1005 7.56 19.03 2.55
N PHE A 1006 8.16 18.40 3.56
CA PHE A 1006 7.43 17.58 4.54
C PHE A 1006 6.52 18.44 5.43
N PHE A 1007 6.99 19.60 5.89
CA PHE A 1007 6.23 20.47 6.78
C PHE A 1007 5.35 21.49 6.06
N TYR A 1008 5.82 22.05 4.94
CA TYR A 1008 5.21 23.22 4.32
C TYR A 1008 4.59 22.96 2.94
N GLY A 1009 4.84 21.79 2.35
CA GLY A 1009 4.39 21.46 1.00
C GLY A 1009 5.18 22.21 -0.07
N LEU A 1010 4.71 22.13 -1.31
CA LEU A 1010 5.32 22.76 -2.49
C LEU A 1010 4.63 24.08 -2.82
N GLN A 1011 5.40 25.07 -3.25
CA GLN A 1011 4.84 26.26 -3.88
C GLN A 1011 4.49 26.01 -5.36
N GLN A 1012 3.59 26.82 -5.90
CA GLN A 1012 3.22 26.70 -7.32
C GLN A 1012 4.47 26.92 -8.20
N ASN A 1013 4.66 26.02 -9.17
CA ASN A 1013 5.82 25.94 -10.07
C ASN A 1013 7.15 25.54 -9.44
N GLU A 1014 7.19 25.23 -8.15
CA GLU A 1014 8.38 24.72 -7.49
C GLU A 1014 8.68 23.28 -7.90
N GLU A 1015 9.95 22.97 -8.14
CA GLU A 1015 10.44 21.65 -8.54
C GLU A 1015 11.48 21.13 -7.55
N ILE A 1016 11.33 19.85 -7.18
CA ILE A 1016 12.17 19.19 -6.19
C ILE A 1016 12.62 17.82 -6.70
N LEU A 1017 13.80 17.41 -6.25
CA LEU A 1017 14.33 16.07 -6.48
C LEU A 1017 14.22 15.24 -5.19
N ILE A 1018 13.57 14.09 -5.26
CA ILE A 1018 13.41 13.17 -4.13
C ILE A 1018 14.09 11.86 -4.47
N THR A 1019 15.12 11.49 -3.71
CA THR A 1019 15.82 10.20 -3.86
C THR A 1019 15.07 9.13 -3.06
N ILE A 1020 14.42 8.19 -3.76
CA ILE A 1020 13.58 7.15 -3.16
C ILE A 1020 14.32 5.81 -2.96
N ASP A 1021 15.51 5.69 -3.55
CA ASP A 1021 16.36 4.49 -3.54
C ASP A 1021 17.75 4.83 -4.10
N LYS A 1022 18.74 3.96 -3.88
CA LYS A 1022 20.06 4.13 -4.51
C LYS A 1022 19.91 4.10 -6.04
N GLY A 1023 20.32 5.19 -6.71
CA GLY A 1023 20.19 5.36 -8.16
C GLY A 1023 18.76 5.62 -8.66
N LYS A 1024 17.78 5.87 -7.77
CA LYS A 1024 16.40 6.19 -8.15
C LYS A 1024 15.95 7.48 -7.50
N SER A 1025 15.74 8.50 -8.33
CA SER A 1025 15.16 9.76 -7.91
C SER A 1025 13.91 10.07 -8.72
N ILE A 1026 12.98 10.79 -8.11
CA ILE A 1026 11.82 11.35 -8.77
C ILE A 1026 11.92 12.87 -8.73
N MET A 1027 11.64 13.48 -9.87
CA MET A 1027 11.51 14.93 -10.02
C MET A 1027 10.03 15.26 -9.93
N VAL A 1028 9.67 16.08 -8.95
CA VAL A 1028 8.29 16.48 -8.66
C VAL A 1028 8.19 17.99 -8.78
N ARG A 1029 7.25 18.47 -9.58
CA ARG A 1029 6.92 19.90 -9.66
C ARG A 1029 5.43 20.12 -9.47
N LEU A 1030 5.04 21.02 -8.57
CA LEU A 1030 3.63 21.41 -8.42
C LEU A 1030 3.26 22.38 -9.55
N LEU A 1031 2.22 22.07 -10.31
CA LEU A 1031 1.75 22.90 -11.43
C LEU A 1031 0.60 23.81 -11.01
N ASN A 1032 -0.44 23.22 -10.39
CA ASN A 1032 -1.64 23.94 -9.99
C ASN A 1032 -2.47 23.15 -8.96
N ILE A 1033 -3.29 23.85 -8.18
CA ILE A 1033 -4.30 23.27 -7.29
C ILE A 1033 -5.64 23.91 -7.68
N LEU A 1034 -6.62 23.10 -8.08
CA LEU A 1034 -7.94 23.61 -8.43
C LEU A 1034 -8.79 23.89 -7.16
N PRO A 1035 -9.83 24.74 -7.27
CA PRO A 1035 -10.87 24.85 -6.25
C PRO A 1035 -11.50 23.48 -5.96
N ALA A 1036 -12.05 23.33 -4.77
CA ALA A 1036 -12.76 22.12 -4.40
C ALA A 1036 -14.04 21.96 -5.23
N ASP A 1037 -14.35 20.72 -5.59
CA ASP A 1037 -15.61 20.36 -6.24
C ASP A 1037 -16.76 20.24 -5.23
N GLU A 1038 -17.94 19.81 -5.71
CA GLU A 1038 -19.15 19.60 -4.89
C GLU A 1038 -18.97 18.54 -3.78
N ASN A 1039 -17.96 17.67 -3.91
CA ASN A 1039 -17.61 16.64 -2.93
C ASN A 1039 -16.49 17.09 -2.00
N GLY A 1040 -16.06 18.36 -2.06
CA GLY A 1040 -14.95 18.90 -1.28
C GLY A 1040 -13.58 18.42 -1.74
N MET A 1041 -13.46 17.86 -2.94
CA MET A 1041 -12.20 17.32 -3.48
C MET A 1041 -11.49 18.39 -4.33
N ARG A 1042 -10.20 18.61 -4.08
CA ARG A 1042 -9.33 19.42 -4.92
C ARG A 1042 -8.47 18.55 -5.83
N ALA A 1043 -8.41 18.91 -7.10
CA ALA A 1043 -7.47 18.31 -8.04
C ALA A 1043 -6.11 19.03 -7.98
N VAL A 1044 -5.08 18.30 -7.55
CA VAL A 1044 -3.70 18.77 -7.45
C VAL A 1044 -2.88 18.25 -8.62
N PHE A 1045 -2.34 19.15 -9.44
CA PHE A 1045 -1.59 18.83 -10.64
C PHE A 1045 -0.09 18.88 -10.35
N PHE A 1046 0.59 17.75 -10.53
CA PHE A 1046 2.04 17.63 -10.47
C PHE A 1046 2.61 17.30 -11.85
N ARG A 1047 3.88 17.63 -12.05
CA ARG A 1047 4.74 17.01 -13.05
C ARG A 1047 5.67 16.04 -12.31
N LEU A 1048 5.57 14.75 -12.63
CA LEU A 1048 6.39 13.67 -12.09
C LEU A 1048 7.26 13.09 -13.21
N ASN A 1049 8.58 13.26 -13.14
CA ASN A 1049 9.54 12.81 -14.17
C ASN A 1049 9.11 13.22 -15.60
N GLY A 1050 8.73 14.49 -15.76
CA GLY A 1050 8.28 15.06 -17.03
C GLY A 1050 6.81 14.81 -17.40
N GLN A 1051 6.07 13.98 -16.65
CA GLN A 1051 4.66 13.68 -16.96
C GLN A 1051 3.69 14.35 -16.00
N THR A 1052 2.60 14.91 -16.53
CA THR A 1052 1.52 15.42 -15.69
C THR A 1052 0.82 14.28 -14.94
N ARG A 1053 0.55 14.52 -13.66
CA ARG A 1053 -0.20 13.66 -12.76
C ARG A 1053 -1.21 14.50 -12.02
N VAL A 1054 -2.41 13.97 -11.86
CA VAL A 1054 -3.47 14.60 -11.09
C VAL A 1054 -3.73 13.73 -9.87
N ILE A 1055 -3.71 14.35 -8.69
CA ILE A 1055 -4.04 13.72 -7.42
C ILE A 1055 -5.27 14.44 -6.86
N GLU A 1056 -6.32 13.69 -6.58
CA GLU A 1056 -7.47 14.20 -5.86
C GLU A 1056 -7.18 14.15 -4.35
N CYS A 1057 -7.39 15.28 -3.67
CA CYS A 1057 -7.16 15.44 -2.24
C CYS A 1057 -8.39 16.12 -1.62
N ALA A 1058 -8.92 15.54 -0.54
CA ALA A 1058 -10.06 16.12 0.17
C ALA A 1058 -9.61 17.39 0.92
N ASP A 1059 -10.32 18.50 0.72
CA ASP A 1059 -10.12 19.71 1.50
C ASP A 1059 -10.87 19.59 2.82
N LYS A 1060 -10.12 19.40 3.91
CA LYS A 1060 -10.68 19.18 5.26
C LYS A 1060 -11.32 20.44 5.86
N ASN A 1061 -11.18 21.60 5.21
CA ASN A 1061 -11.79 22.85 5.64
C ASN A 1061 -13.20 23.06 5.09
N ILE A 1062 -13.69 22.17 4.22
CA ILE A 1062 -15.02 22.26 3.61
C ILE A 1062 -15.94 21.20 4.22
N GLU A 1063 -17.07 21.63 4.77
CA GLU A 1063 -18.12 20.71 5.22
C GLU A 1063 -18.89 20.15 4.01
N VAL A 1064 -18.68 18.86 3.73
CA VAL A 1064 -19.40 18.14 2.67
C VAL A 1064 -20.54 17.34 3.28
N LYS A 1065 -21.79 17.70 2.99
CA LYS A 1065 -22.96 16.87 3.34
C LYS A 1065 -23.10 15.73 2.34
N ARG A 1066 -22.32 14.67 2.53
CA ARG A 1066 -22.42 13.45 1.70
C ARG A 1066 -23.61 12.62 2.17
N VAL A 1067 -24.60 12.41 1.30
CA VAL A 1067 -25.68 11.44 1.56
C VAL A 1067 -25.09 10.05 1.33
N LEU A 1068 -24.67 9.38 2.41
CA LEU A 1068 -24.27 7.98 2.35
C LEU A 1068 -25.53 7.11 2.37
N HIS A 1069 -25.64 6.22 1.41
CA HIS A 1069 -26.71 5.24 1.33
C HIS A 1069 -26.52 4.22 2.46
N LYS A 1070 -27.60 3.84 3.13
CA LYS A 1070 -27.56 2.86 4.22
C LYS A 1070 -27.03 1.53 3.66
N LYS A 1071 -26.02 0.93 4.31
CA LYS A 1071 -25.51 -0.40 3.98
C LYS A 1071 -26.31 -1.49 4.71
N VAL A 1072 -26.41 -2.67 4.10
CA VAL A 1072 -27.07 -3.84 4.69
C VAL A 1072 -26.39 -4.18 6.03
N SER A 1073 -27.20 -4.27 7.08
CA SER A 1073 -26.77 -4.52 8.45
C SER A 1073 -27.56 -5.65 9.14
N GLY A 1074 -28.60 -6.17 8.48
CA GLY A 1074 -29.41 -7.27 9.00
C GLY A 1074 -30.18 -8.03 7.91
N ASP A 1075 -30.68 -9.21 8.26
CA ASP A 1075 -31.22 -10.21 7.32
C ASP A 1075 -32.49 -9.79 6.55
N LYS A 1076 -33.14 -8.71 7.01
CA LYS A 1076 -34.37 -8.15 6.41
C LYS A 1076 -34.10 -6.99 5.46
N GLU A 1077 -32.83 -6.62 5.27
CA GLU A 1077 -32.43 -5.54 4.38
C GLU A 1077 -31.87 -6.16 3.09
N ILE A 1078 -32.55 -5.89 1.98
CA ILE A 1078 -32.15 -6.40 0.66
C ILE A 1078 -31.38 -5.29 -0.04
N GLY A 1079 -30.07 -5.48 -0.14
CA GLY A 1079 -29.15 -4.55 -0.79
C GLY A 1079 -28.69 -4.99 -2.18
N ALA A 1080 -27.95 -4.10 -2.83
CA ALA A 1080 -27.31 -4.38 -4.11
C ALA A 1080 -26.12 -5.34 -3.93
N PRO A 1081 -26.08 -6.52 -4.59
CA PRO A 1081 -24.96 -7.45 -4.48
C PRO A 1081 -23.67 -6.97 -5.16
N LEU A 1082 -23.79 -5.96 -6.04
CA LEU A 1082 -22.68 -5.34 -6.76
C LEU A 1082 -23.02 -3.90 -7.12
N GLN A 1083 -21.99 -3.12 -7.42
CA GLN A 1083 -22.14 -1.74 -7.89
C GLN A 1083 -22.77 -1.71 -9.29
N GLY A 1084 -23.77 -0.85 -9.51
CA GLY A 1084 -24.49 -0.75 -10.77
C GLY A 1084 -25.58 0.31 -10.72
N SER A 1085 -26.41 0.39 -11.76
CA SER A 1085 -27.58 1.28 -11.76
C SER A 1085 -28.84 0.50 -11.41
N LEU A 1086 -29.68 1.03 -10.51
CA LEU A 1086 -30.98 0.44 -10.19
C LEU A 1086 -31.94 0.59 -11.38
N ALA A 1087 -32.01 -0.39 -12.27
CA ALA A 1087 -32.76 -0.27 -13.52
C ALA A 1087 -34.27 -0.18 -13.30
N LYS A 1088 -34.82 -1.04 -12.44
CA LYS A 1088 -36.28 -1.14 -12.24
C LYS A 1088 -36.63 -1.75 -10.89
N ILE A 1089 -37.72 -1.31 -10.28
CA ILE A 1089 -38.29 -1.87 -9.05
C ILE A 1089 -39.66 -2.49 -9.38
N PHE A 1090 -39.86 -3.74 -8.97
CA PHE A 1090 -41.07 -4.52 -9.28
C PHE A 1090 -42.13 -4.49 -8.15
N VAL A 1091 -41.76 -3.99 -6.97
CA VAL A 1091 -42.59 -4.04 -5.76
C VAL A 1091 -42.77 -2.65 -5.14
N LYS A 1092 -43.78 -2.49 -4.29
CA LYS A 1092 -44.08 -1.27 -3.55
C LYS A 1092 -44.11 -1.53 -2.05
N ALA A 1093 -43.92 -0.48 -1.26
CA ALA A 1093 -44.11 -0.55 0.19
C ALA A 1093 -45.54 -1.05 0.51
N GLY A 1094 -45.63 -2.08 1.33
CA GLY A 1094 -46.87 -2.75 1.70
C GLY A 1094 -47.15 -4.08 0.96
N ASP A 1095 -46.44 -4.39 -0.13
CA ASP A 1095 -46.68 -5.61 -0.92
C ASP A 1095 -46.27 -6.87 -0.14
N ALA A 1096 -47.10 -7.91 -0.17
CA ALA A 1096 -46.71 -9.25 0.26
C ALA A 1096 -45.89 -9.92 -0.86
N VAL A 1097 -44.71 -10.42 -0.52
CA VAL A 1097 -43.79 -11.07 -1.46
C VAL A 1097 -43.49 -12.49 -1.00
N LYS A 1098 -43.39 -13.41 -1.97
CA LYS A 1098 -42.92 -14.78 -1.72
C LYS A 1098 -41.43 -14.88 -1.94
N LYS A 1099 -40.78 -15.85 -1.29
CA LYS A 1099 -39.39 -16.24 -1.57
C LYS A 1099 -39.21 -16.46 -3.07
N ASN A 1100 -38.10 -15.94 -3.61
CA ASN A 1100 -37.75 -15.91 -5.03
C ASN A 1100 -38.61 -14.99 -5.93
N GLN A 1101 -39.53 -14.19 -5.37
CA GLN A 1101 -40.25 -13.18 -6.14
C GLN A 1101 -39.30 -12.02 -6.53
N PRO A 1102 -39.28 -11.57 -7.80
CA PRO A 1102 -38.52 -10.40 -8.23
C PRO A 1102 -38.86 -9.14 -7.43
N LEU A 1103 -37.83 -8.47 -6.90
CA LEU A 1103 -37.96 -7.21 -6.14
C LEU A 1103 -37.50 -6.02 -6.98
N PHE A 1104 -36.30 -6.09 -7.55
CA PHE A 1104 -35.74 -5.05 -8.41
C PHE A 1104 -34.66 -5.62 -9.33
N THR A 1105 -34.31 -4.90 -10.39
CA THR A 1105 -33.23 -5.26 -11.32
C THR A 1105 -32.13 -4.22 -11.26
N ILE A 1106 -30.88 -4.67 -11.24
CA ILE A 1106 -29.68 -3.84 -11.37
C ILE A 1106 -29.07 -4.07 -12.76
N GLU A 1107 -28.66 -3.00 -13.42
CA GLU A 1107 -27.86 -3.05 -14.65
C GLU A 1107 -26.38 -2.81 -14.33
N ALA A 1108 -25.55 -3.79 -14.67
CA ALA A 1108 -24.09 -3.71 -14.53
C ALA A 1108 -23.40 -4.67 -15.52
N MET A 1109 -22.23 -4.30 -16.05
CA MET A 1109 -21.39 -5.17 -16.91
C MET A 1109 -22.14 -5.80 -18.10
N LYS A 1110 -22.99 -5.03 -18.79
CA LYS A 1110 -23.84 -5.50 -19.90
C LYS A 1110 -24.90 -6.54 -19.52
N MET A 1111 -25.18 -6.72 -18.22
CA MET A 1111 -26.15 -7.68 -17.71
C MET A 1111 -27.19 -7.00 -16.82
N GLU A 1112 -28.43 -7.39 -17.00
CA GLU A 1112 -29.50 -7.12 -16.03
C GLU A 1112 -29.56 -8.26 -15.02
N THR A 1113 -29.39 -7.95 -13.74
CA THR A 1113 -29.51 -8.92 -12.65
C THR A 1113 -30.75 -8.61 -11.84
N THR A 1114 -31.74 -9.50 -11.89
CA THR A 1114 -32.93 -9.41 -11.06
C THR A 1114 -32.67 -9.95 -9.66
N ILE A 1115 -32.85 -9.10 -8.66
CA ILE A 1115 -32.74 -9.45 -7.25
C ILE A 1115 -34.11 -9.88 -6.75
N THR A 1116 -34.16 -11.05 -6.12
CA THR A 1116 -35.38 -11.69 -5.64
C THR A 1116 -35.44 -11.72 -4.11
N ALA A 1117 -36.64 -11.83 -3.55
CA ALA A 1117 -36.84 -11.96 -2.11
C ALA A 1117 -36.16 -13.23 -1.54
N ASN A 1118 -35.46 -13.09 -0.41
CA ASN A 1118 -34.76 -14.19 0.27
C ASN A 1118 -35.71 -15.06 1.13
N ALA A 1119 -36.86 -14.52 1.53
CA ALA A 1119 -37.90 -15.18 2.31
C ALA A 1119 -39.30 -14.67 1.94
N ASP A 1120 -40.34 -15.37 2.43
CA ASP A 1120 -41.69 -14.84 2.41
C ASP A 1120 -41.78 -13.67 3.41
N GLY A 1121 -42.42 -12.58 3.01
CA GLY A 1121 -42.51 -11.41 3.88
C GLY A 1121 -43.32 -10.29 3.27
N LYS A 1122 -43.29 -9.13 3.92
CA LYS A 1122 -43.96 -7.91 3.44
C LYS A 1122 -42.93 -6.81 3.22
N ILE A 1123 -43.05 -6.07 2.13
CA ILE A 1123 -42.15 -4.94 1.87
C ILE A 1123 -42.50 -3.81 2.83
N LYS A 1124 -41.55 -3.44 3.69
CA LYS A 1124 -41.68 -2.33 4.63
C LYS A 1124 -41.53 -0.99 3.93
N THR A 1125 -40.42 -0.84 3.20
CA THR A 1125 -40.05 0.41 2.52
C THR A 1125 -39.13 0.14 1.33
N ILE A 1126 -39.25 0.98 0.29
CA ILE A 1126 -38.27 1.12 -0.77
C ILE A 1126 -37.35 2.28 -0.40
N VAL A 1127 -36.07 1.98 -0.16
CA VAL A 1127 -35.08 2.93 0.38
C VAL A 1127 -34.50 3.81 -0.73
N LEU A 1128 -34.29 3.25 -1.93
CA LEU A 1128 -33.64 3.91 -3.06
C LEU A 1128 -34.54 3.90 -4.30
N ALA A 1129 -34.49 5.00 -5.06
CA ALA A 1129 -35.29 5.16 -6.27
C ALA A 1129 -34.63 4.50 -7.48
N GLU A 1130 -35.45 4.09 -8.46
CA GLU A 1130 -34.93 3.69 -9.79
C GLU A 1130 -33.94 4.74 -10.34
N ARG A 1131 -32.94 4.26 -11.06
CA ARG A 1131 -31.81 5.01 -11.65
C ARG A 1131 -30.80 5.57 -10.66
N THR A 1132 -30.92 5.21 -9.38
CA THR A 1132 -29.87 5.48 -8.40
C THR A 1132 -28.66 4.60 -8.70
N MET A 1133 -27.47 5.21 -8.71
CA MET A 1133 -26.21 4.44 -8.71
C MET A 1133 -26.05 3.81 -7.34
N LEU A 1134 -25.95 2.49 -7.32
CA LEU A 1134 -25.79 1.69 -6.12
C LEU A 1134 -24.33 1.29 -5.99
N GLU A 1135 -23.77 1.39 -4.79
CA GLU A 1135 -22.58 0.65 -4.39
C GLU A 1135 -22.97 -0.75 -3.88
N ALA A 1136 -21.99 -1.64 -3.74
CA ALA A 1136 -22.22 -2.91 -3.06
C ALA A 1136 -22.79 -2.68 -1.64
N ASP A 1137 -23.77 -3.50 -1.30
CA ASP A 1137 -24.49 -3.51 -0.03
C ASP A 1137 -25.37 -2.28 0.24
N ASP A 1138 -25.59 -1.39 -0.73
CA ASP A 1138 -26.60 -0.32 -0.57
C ASP A 1138 -27.99 -0.92 -0.45
N VAL A 1139 -28.70 -0.62 0.64
CA VAL A 1139 -30.06 -1.11 0.89
C VAL A 1139 -31.03 -0.50 -0.11
N VAL A 1140 -31.72 -1.35 -0.88
CA VAL A 1140 -32.75 -0.92 -1.84
C VAL A 1140 -34.14 -1.15 -1.27
N VAL A 1141 -34.34 -2.28 -0.59
CA VAL A 1141 -35.65 -2.71 -0.04
C VAL A 1141 -35.48 -3.20 1.39
N GLU A 1142 -36.37 -2.78 2.30
CA GLU A 1142 -36.50 -3.38 3.64
C GLU A 1142 -37.75 -4.28 3.70
N MET A 1143 -37.62 -5.46 4.29
CA MET A 1143 -38.70 -6.43 4.53
C MET A 1143 -39.09 -6.48 6.02
N GLU A 1144 -40.32 -6.92 6.31
CA GLU A 1144 -40.84 -7.15 7.68
C GLU A 1144 -40.66 -8.57 8.19
#